data_AF-A0AA91PZZ8-F1
#
_entry.id   AF-A0AA91PZZ8-F1
#
_cell.length_a   1.000
_cell.length_b   1.000
_cell.length_c   1.000
_cell.angle_alpha   90.00
_cell.angle_beta   90.00
_cell.angle_gamma   90.00
#
_symmetry.space_group_name_H-M   'P 1'
#
loop_
_entity.id
_entity.type
_entity.pdbx_description
1 polymer ?
#
loop_
_entity_poly.entity_id
_entity_poly.type
_entity_poly.pdbx_seq_one_letter_code
_entity_poly.pdbx_strand_id
1 'polypeptide(L)'
;MSEVVIDASAFHKRLSIIQKNLVADKYDFSSLLFLAGARDDEATYKKSTVLQLWLLGYEFAHTAIFINQDKCVIITSEGKAKHLAHLTSPPTANSSKVEIWTRTKDVDHNKKLFEKLVDELKAPVEGKSKIGTIVKDSFKGKFIDEWKEISGPANLEFEDAALFLSKSVELKDSEEFGCIQMAAKASVVMMESFTNDMMVLVDEEVKTTNVDISEKLDKKIDSNKWFTKTGLGKKLLSSNKDFDPEQIDWCYSPIVQSGGEYDLKPSALSSEKSFVGDGAIIASLGLRYKNYCSNVGRTFLIDPNPEMESNYDILLELQEHIAKNLLKSGAVAKDVYTGAIEFLKSKKPELVDNFTKNAGWLTGLEFRDSTLVLNGKNERELINGQVFSLTIGFNNLTNASATNPKLKNYALLITDTYKVSEGEAYLLTNFQKNRREVIFYFKEDGNAVKKENGDRKLKTEKDITTEKKLAVNEANSKILKSKLRHENAAADDVNAEKVRQEIQRKLHEKRQQEGLARFSQADATDASDFRPVFKRYESYVRESQIPSNVRDLKIHIDYKSHTIILPICGRPVPFHINSFKNGSQNEEGDYTYLRLNFNSPGAGGNISKRTELPYEDNPEDQFVRSITFRSKDRQRMVDVFKAIQDLKKDSVKREAEKKQLADVVTQGNLIELKGSRVKKLEQVFVRPTPDTKKIGGVLQIHENGLRYQSSFRADQRIDILFSNIKHLFFQPCKEELIVIIHCHLKSPIMIGKRKTLDVQFYREASDMAFDETGGRKRRYRYGDEDELQQEQEERKRKAMLDKEFKTFAEQISDASKGLIDLDIPFRELGFQGVPFRSAVFCMPTRDCLISLIDPPYLVVTLEEIEIAHLERVQFGLKNFDLVFVFKDFHKPVVHINTIPMELLEDIKNWLTNVDIPFSEGQMNLNWGALMKTILSDPYSFFADGGWRGLTGEGDSDEEESEEEESEFEASDDDPSDEEVASEEESEEDDYSSDGSEGSGSDEESEGDDWDELERKAAREDSRRGRE
;
A
#
# COMPACT_ATOMS: atom_id res chain seq x y z
N MET A 1 20.12 -36.43 3.47
CA MET A 1 21.41 -35.88 3.89
C MET A 1 22.20 -35.56 2.64
N SER A 2 22.34 -34.28 2.34
CA SER A 2 23.30 -33.78 1.36
C SER A 2 24.71 -34.25 1.73
N GLU A 3 25.56 -34.45 0.72
CA GLU A 3 26.96 -34.81 0.92
C GLU A 3 27.68 -33.71 1.72
N VAL A 4 28.50 -34.06 2.72
CA VAL A 4 29.26 -33.08 3.51
C VAL A 4 30.32 -32.44 2.61
N VAL A 5 30.15 -31.15 2.31
CA VAL A 5 31.06 -30.37 1.47
C VAL A 5 31.70 -29.27 2.30
N ILE A 6 33.02 -29.32 2.45
CA ILE A 6 33.81 -28.33 3.20
C ILE A 6 34.50 -27.39 2.22
N ASP A 7 34.32 -26.08 2.40
CA ASP A 7 35.01 -25.07 1.61
C ASP A 7 36.49 -24.98 2.03
N ALA A 8 37.37 -25.50 1.18
CA ALA A 8 38.82 -25.46 1.42
C ALA A 8 39.40 -24.04 1.39
N SER A 9 38.85 -23.14 0.57
CA SER A 9 39.30 -21.75 0.49
C SER A 9 38.99 -21.01 1.79
N ALA A 10 37.75 -21.14 2.28
CA ALA A 10 37.34 -20.58 3.55
C ALA A 10 38.16 -21.15 4.73
N PHE A 11 38.39 -22.47 4.76
CA PHE A 11 39.22 -23.12 5.77
C PHE A 11 40.63 -22.51 5.83
N HIS A 12 41.34 -22.46 4.69
CA HIS A 12 42.72 -21.95 4.63
C HIS A 12 42.80 -20.46 4.95
N LYS A 13 41.82 -19.67 4.50
CA LYS A 13 41.69 -18.24 4.87
C LYS A 13 41.55 -18.08 6.38
N ARG A 14 40.62 -18.80 7.02
CA ARG A 14 40.35 -18.73 8.47
C ARG A 14 41.53 -19.25 9.30
N LEU A 15 42.17 -20.32 8.87
CA LEU A 15 43.40 -20.84 9.48
C LEU A 15 44.53 -19.79 9.45
N SER A 16 44.70 -19.08 8.33
CA SER A 16 45.73 -18.03 8.21
C SER A 16 45.50 -16.88 9.20
N ILE A 17 44.24 -16.56 9.53
CA ILE A 17 43.90 -15.54 10.53
C ILE A 17 44.36 -15.99 11.92
N ILE A 18 44.08 -17.25 12.29
CA ILE A 18 44.52 -17.84 13.56
C ILE A 18 46.04 -17.77 13.67
N GLN A 19 46.75 -18.24 12.65
CA GLN A 19 48.22 -18.31 12.69
C GLN A 19 48.86 -16.93 12.69
N LYS A 20 48.31 -15.98 11.91
CA LYS A 20 48.74 -14.57 11.96
C LYS A 20 48.58 -13.99 13.37
N ASN A 21 47.47 -14.27 14.04
CA ASN A 21 47.23 -13.80 15.40
C ASN A 21 48.12 -14.51 16.44
N LEU A 22 48.47 -15.78 16.20
CA LEU A 22 49.32 -16.58 17.08
C LEU A 22 50.77 -16.08 17.10
N VAL A 23 51.24 -15.53 15.97
CA VAL A 23 52.58 -14.91 15.85
C VAL A 23 52.64 -13.52 16.48
N ALA A 24 51.50 -12.87 16.73
CA ALA A 24 51.52 -11.61 17.46
C ALA A 24 52.01 -11.84 18.90
N ASP A 25 53.03 -11.11 19.35
CA ASP A 25 53.67 -11.24 20.68
C ASP A 25 52.79 -10.76 21.84
N LYS A 26 51.58 -11.32 21.96
CA LYS A 26 50.57 -10.96 22.97
C LYS A 26 50.23 -12.11 23.92
N TYR A 27 50.73 -13.32 23.67
CA TYR A 27 50.38 -14.54 24.40
C TYR A 27 51.64 -15.37 24.70
N ASP A 28 51.63 -16.08 25.84
CA ASP A 28 52.76 -16.93 26.27
C ASP A 28 52.75 -18.33 25.61
N PHE A 29 51.75 -18.62 24.77
CA PHE A 29 51.64 -19.85 24.01
C PHE A 29 51.99 -19.64 22.52
N SER A 30 52.63 -20.65 21.92
CA SER A 30 53.06 -20.69 20.52
C SER A 30 52.32 -21.75 19.69
N SER A 31 51.52 -22.57 20.36
CA SER A 31 50.68 -23.60 19.75
C SER A 31 49.32 -23.68 20.43
N LEU A 32 48.35 -24.21 19.70
CA LEU A 32 46.96 -24.33 20.12
C LEU A 32 46.51 -25.78 20.01
N LEU A 33 45.74 -26.24 21.00
CA LEU A 33 45.11 -27.54 21.01
C LEU A 33 43.63 -27.42 21.37
N PHE A 34 42.78 -27.88 20.46
CA PHE A 34 41.33 -27.95 20.65
C PHE A 34 40.86 -29.40 20.53
N LEU A 35 40.06 -29.84 21.49
CA LEU A 35 39.57 -31.21 21.58
C LEU A 35 38.04 -31.19 21.57
N ALA A 36 37.42 -31.90 20.64
CA ALA A 36 35.99 -32.15 20.64
C ALA A 36 35.73 -33.64 20.92
N GLY A 37 35.05 -33.95 22.02
CA GLY A 37 34.70 -35.32 22.40
C GLY A 37 33.38 -35.78 21.78
N ALA A 38 32.58 -36.51 22.56
CA ALA A 38 31.20 -36.84 22.18
C ALA A 38 30.34 -35.57 22.05
N ARG A 39 29.37 -35.60 21.14
CA ARG A 39 28.36 -34.54 21.02
C ARG A 39 27.55 -34.42 22.31
N ASP A 40 27.20 -33.19 22.61
CA ASP A 40 26.48 -32.79 23.81
C ASP A 40 25.43 -31.77 23.38
N ASP A 41 24.23 -32.25 23.07
CA ASP A 41 23.18 -31.44 22.44
C ASP A 41 22.70 -30.30 23.35
N GLU A 42 22.88 -30.43 24.67
CA GLU A 42 22.57 -29.38 25.66
C GLU A 42 23.61 -28.24 25.71
N ALA A 43 24.81 -28.45 25.17
CA ALA A 43 25.94 -27.52 25.30
C ALA A 43 26.56 -27.15 23.94
N THR A 44 25.74 -26.52 23.09
CA THR A 44 25.99 -26.29 21.66
C THR A 44 27.12 -25.29 21.35
N TYR A 45 27.51 -24.43 22.29
CA TYR A 45 28.44 -23.30 22.06
C TYR A 45 29.81 -23.44 22.73
N LYS A 46 30.27 -24.67 23.00
CA LYS A 46 31.67 -24.87 23.45
C LYS A 46 32.63 -24.27 22.43
N LYS A 47 33.66 -23.54 22.88
CA LYS A 47 34.51 -22.75 21.99
C LYS A 47 35.28 -23.62 20.99
N SER A 48 35.65 -24.85 21.37
CA SER A 48 36.26 -25.84 20.47
C SER A 48 35.28 -26.29 19.38
N THR A 49 33.98 -26.41 19.69
CA THR A 49 32.94 -26.68 18.69
C THR A 49 32.74 -25.46 17.78
N VAL A 50 32.71 -24.25 18.34
CA VAL A 50 32.63 -22.99 17.56
C VAL A 50 33.81 -22.86 16.58
N LEU A 51 35.02 -23.22 17.01
CA LEU A 51 36.19 -23.26 16.13
C LEU A 51 36.00 -24.25 14.98
N GLN A 52 35.50 -25.46 15.25
CA GLN A 52 35.24 -26.44 14.21
C GLN A 52 34.17 -25.96 13.22
N LEU A 53 33.08 -25.36 13.71
CA LEU A 53 32.06 -24.77 12.87
C LEU A 53 32.61 -23.63 12.01
N TRP A 54 33.49 -22.80 12.58
CA TRP A 54 34.13 -21.73 11.83
C TRP A 54 35.10 -22.26 10.77
N LEU A 55 35.97 -23.20 11.11
CA LEU A 55 36.95 -23.71 10.15
C LEU A 55 36.33 -24.61 9.08
N LEU A 56 35.40 -25.48 9.47
CA LEU A 56 34.94 -26.61 8.66
C LEU A 56 33.47 -26.50 8.23
N GLY A 57 32.68 -25.61 8.83
CA GLY A 57 31.23 -25.53 8.63
C GLY A 57 30.41 -26.62 9.36
N TYR A 58 31.09 -27.60 9.97
CA TYR A 58 30.46 -28.74 10.65
C TYR A 58 31.20 -29.08 11.93
N GLU A 59 30.47 -29.61 12.90
CA GLU A 59 31.05 -30.18 14.12
C GLU A 59 31.51 -31.63 13.87
N PHE A 60 32.78 -31.88 14.17
CA PHE A 60 33.42 -33.18 14.08
C PHE A 60 33.68 -33.73 15.49
N ALA A 61 32.77 -34.57 15.99
CA ALA A 61 32.96 -35.27 17.27
C ALA A 61 34.25 -36.12 17.27
N HIS A 62 34.81 -36.41 18.45
CA HIS A 62 36.02 -37.23 18.62
C HIS A 62 37.18 -36.79 17.72
N THR A 63 37.45 -35.48 17.68
CA THR A 63 38.45 -34.87 16.81
C THR A 63 39.33 -33.90 17.60
N ALA A 64 40.64 -33.96 17.37
CA ALA A 64 41.58 -32.96 17.87
C ALA A 64 42.04 -32.07 16.71
N ILE A 65 42.18 -30.77 16.97
CA ILE A 65 42.78 -29.81 16.05
C ILE A 65 43.95 -29.16 16.77
N PHE A 66 45.15 -29.38 16.25
CA PHE A 66 46.38 -28.74 16.69
C PHE A 66 46.82 -27.71 15.66
N ILE A 67 47.16 -26.51 16.09
CA ILE A 67 47.59 -25.41 15.22
C ILE A 67 48.85 -24.78 15.81
N ASN A 68 49.91 -24.67 15.01
CA ASN A 68 51.04 -23.81 15.30
C ASN A 68 51.27 -22.83 14.14
N GLN A 69 52.35 -22.06 14.14
CA GLN A 69 52.65 -21.09 13.10
C GLN A 69 52.73 -21.70 11.68
N ASP A 70 53.24 -22.92 11.56
CA ASP A 70 53.62 -23.50 10.24
C ASP A 70 52.63 -24.56 9.74
N LYS A 71 51.90 -25.22 10.63
CA LYS A 71 51.02 -26.34 10.31
C LYS A 71 49.77 -26.44 11.17
N CYS A 72 48.77 -27.10 10.61
CA CYS A 72 47.55 -27.55 11.27
C CYS A 72 47.45 -29.07 11.17
N VAL A 73 47.24 -29.75 12.29
CA VAL A 73 47.08 -31.20 12.38
C VAL A 73 45.66 -31.51 12.86
N ILE A 74 44.92 -32.29 12.08
CA ILE A 74 43.57 -32.76 12.45
C ILE A 74 43.63 -34.25 12.73
N ILE A 75 43.36 -34.66 13.96
CA ILE A 75 43.28 -36.07 14.36
C ILE A 75 41.81 -36.49 14.41
N THR A 76 41.38 -37.37 13.51
CA THR A 76 39.97 -37.79 13.42
C THR A 76 39.82 -39.23 12.90
N SER A 77 38.60 -39.76 12.81
CA SER A 77 38.35 -41.13 12.34
C SER A 77 38.49 -41.29 10.81
N GLU A 78 38.68 -42.53 10.33
CA GLU A 78 38.76 -42.85 8.89
C GLU A 78 37.61 -42.28 8.05
N GLY A 79 36.38 -42.34 8.55
CA GLY A 79 35.22 -41.79 7.83
C GLY A 79 35.30 -40.27 7.68
N LYS A 80 35.68 -39.57 8.76
CA LYS A 80 35.79 -38.11 8.79
C LYS A 80 36.99 -37.60 8.00
N ALA A 81 38.10 -38.33 8.02
CA ALA A 81 39.30 -38.01 7.28
C ALA A 81 39.05 -37.92 5.77
N LYS A 82 38.13 -38.73 5.22
CA LYS A 82 37.75 -38.67 3.80
C LYS A 82 37.16 -37.31 3.40
N HIS A 83 36.34 -36.71 4.26
CA HIS A 83 35.75 -35.38 4.03
C HIS A 83 36.76 -34.24 4.15
N LEU A 84 37.93 -34.47 4.75
CA LEU A 84 38.96 -33.47 4.98
C LEU A 84 40.13 -33.59 4.00
N ALA A 85 40.23 -34.69 3.24
CA ALA A 85 41.40 -35.03 2.43
C ALA A 85 41.83 -33.91 1.47
N HIS A 86 40.88 -33.19 0.87
CA HIS A 86 41.14 -32.08 -0.05
C HIS A 86 41.78 -30.86 0.64
N LEU A 87 41.64 -30.70 1.96
CA LEU A 87 42.28 -29.61 2.71
C LEU A 87 43.82 -29.71 2.74
N THR A 88 44.37 -30.91 2.51
CA THR A 88 45.83 -31.14 2.46
C THR A 88 46.50 -30.53 1.22
N SER A 89 45.71 -30.14 0.21
CA SER A 89 46.20 -29.46 -0.99
C SER A 89 46.18 -27.94 -0.74
N PRO A 90 47.34 -27.28 -0.55
CA PRO A 90 47.38 -25.86 -0.26
C PRO A 90 46.90 -25.04 -1.47
N PRO A 91 45.95 -24.11 -1.29
CA PRO A 91 45.45 -23.29 -2.41
C PRO A 91 46.49 -22.28 -2.92
N THR A 92 47.45 -21.89 -2.08
CA THR A 92 48.58 -21.01 -2.46
C THR A 92 49.89 -21.50 -1.84
N ALA A 93 51.03 -21.08 -2.40
CA ALA A 93 52.35 -21.42 -1.85
C ALA A 93 52.58 -20.90 -0.42
N ASN A 94 51.82 -19.89 0.01
CA ASN A 94 51.88 -19.30 1.35
C ASN A 94 50.85 -19.91 2.33
N SER A 95 50.06 -20.89 1.89
CA SER A 95 49.09 -21.57 2.75
C SER A 95 49.80 -22.58 3.66
N SER A 96 49.39 -22.60 4.93
CA SER A 96 49.98 -23.47 5.94
C SER A 96 49.77 -24.95 5.65
N LYS A 97 50.72 -25.77 6.10
CA LYS A 97 50.67 -27.22 5.88
C LYS A 97 49.54 -27.83 6.70
N VAL A 98 48.66 -28.60 6.06
CA VAL A 98 47.57 -29.32 6.76
C VAL A 98 47.85 -30.81 6.73
N GLU A 99 47.86 -31.45 7.90
CA GLU A 99 48.01 -32.89 8.05
C GLU A 99 46.76 -33.51 8.66
N ILE A 100 46.35 -34.67 8.15
CA ILE A 100 45.22 -35.43 8.68
C ILE A 100 45.76 -36.74 9.25
N TRP A 101 45.63 -36.90 10.56
CA TRP A 101 46.08 -38.09 11.26
C TRP A 101 44.88 -38.98 11.56
N THR A 102 44.81 -40.08 10.83
CA THR A 102 43.63 -40.94 10.84
C THR A 102 43.69 -41.96 11.97
N ARG A 103 42.72 -41.87 12.88
CA ARG A 103 42.45 -42.85 13.93
C ARG A 103 41.71 -44.06 13.36
N THR A 104 42.06 -45.23 13.86
CA THR A 104 41.47 -46.52 13.47
C THR A 104 40.82 -47.19 14.68
N LYS A 105 40.31 -48.42 14.50
CA LYS A 105 39.81 -49.24 15.62
C LYS A 105 40.94 -49.82 16.48
N ASP A 106 42.19 -49.72 16.02
CA ASP A 106 43.37 -50.21 16.74
C ASP A 106 43.78 -49.21 17.84
N VAL A 107 43.82 -49.69 19.08
CA VAL A 107 44.13 -48.89 20.26
C VAL A 107 45.61 -48.50 20.29
N ASP A 108 46.51 -49.39 19.88
CA ASP A 108 47.95 -49.13 19.89
C ASP A 108 48.34 -48.10 18.83
N HIS A 109 47.69 -48.15 17.66
CA HIS A 109 47.82 -47.12 16.62
C HIS A 109 47.38 -45.75 17.13
N ASN A 110 46.19 -45.67 17.74
CA ASN A 110 45.67 -44.41 18.28
C ASN A 110 46.54 -43.86 19.40
N LYS A 111 47.09 -44.73 20.25
CA LYS A 111 48.04 -44.35 21.31
C LYS A 111 49.30 -43.70 20.73
N LYS A 112 49.90 -44.30 19.70
CA LYS A 112 51.07 -43.73 19.00
C LYS A 112 50.78 -42.36 18.38
N LEU A 113 49.57 -42.14 17.86
CA LEU A 113 49.19 -40.82 17.33
C LEU A 113 49.14 -39.75 18.42
N PHE A 114 48.64 -40.08 19.60
CA PHE A 114 48.59 -39.16 20.73
C PHE A 114 49.96 -38.94 21.37
N GLU A 115 50.82 -39.96 21.44
CA GLU A 115 52.23 -39.81 21.82
C GLU A 115 52.94 -38.84 20.87
N LYS A 116 52.75 -39.02 19.55
CA LYS A 116 53.26 -38.09 18.54
C LYS A 116 52.71 -36.66 18.72
N LEU A 117 51.44 -36.51 19.08
CA LEU A 117 50.85 -35.20 19.36
C LEU A 117 51.51 -34.54 20.59
N VAL A 118 51.80 -35.31 21.64
CA VAL A 118 52.54 -34.82 22.81
C VAL A 118 53.94 -34.36 22.42
N ASP A 119 54.63 -35.08 21.54
CA ASP A 119 55.95 -34.67 21.05
C ASP A 119 55.89 -33.34 20.27
N GLU A 120 54.87 -33.16 19.41
CA GLU A 120 54.65 -31.89 18.70
C GLU A 120 54.35 -30.73 19.65
N LEU A 121 53.60 -30.98 20.72
CA LEU A 121 53.28 -29.98 21.74
C LEU A 121 54.48 -29.60 22.62
N LYS A 122 55.48 -30.50 22.73
CA LYS A 122 56.74 -30.27 23.45
C LYS A 122 57.84 -29.68 22.59
N ALA A 123 57.63 -29.55 21.28
CA ALA A 123 58.63 -29.01 20.37
C ALA A 123 59.06 -27.61 20.85
N PRO A 124 60.38 -27.34 20.99
CA PRO A 124 60.86 -26.12 21.62
C PRO A 124 60.54 -24.89 20.78
N VAL A 125 59.84 -23.93 21.39
CA VAL A 125 59.71 -22.56 20.88
C VAL A 125 60.36 -21.62 21.90
N GLU A 126 61.34 -20.84 21.46
CA GLU A 126 62.17 -19.99 22.30
C GLU A 126 61.28 -18.99 23.09
N GLY A 127 61.27 -19.11 24.42
CA GLY A 127 60.52 -18.22 25.32
C GLY A 127 59.00 -18.44 25.44
N LYS A 128 58.38 -19.40 24.73
CA LYS A 128 56.93 -19.70 24.80
C LYS A 128 56.68 -21.20 25.03
N SER A 129 56.51 -21.59 26.29
CA SER A 129 56.38 -23.01 26.72
C SER A 129 54.96 -23.50 26.95
N LYS A 130 53.96 -22.60 26.93
CA LYS A 130 52.56 -22.95 27.21
C LYS A 130 51.81 -23.32 25.93
N ILE A 131 50.73 -24.09 26.08
CA ILE A 131 49.83 -24.51 25.01
C ILE A 131 48.48 -23.83 25.20
N GLY A 132 48.01 -23.10 24.19
CA GLY A 132 46.70 -22.48 24.23
C GLY A 132 45.60 -23.53 24.06
N THR A 133 44.64 -23.55 24.97
CA THR A 133 43.45 -24.41 24.91
C THR A 133 42.24 -23.69 25.50
N ILE A 134 41.04 -24.25 25.40
CA ILE A 134 39.88 -23.69 26.09
C ILE A 134 39.73 -24.38 27.44
N VAL A 135 40.14 -23.72 28.52
CA VAL A 135 40.20 -24.33 29.85
C VAL A 135 38.80 -24.71 30.36
N LYS A 136 37.78 -23.96 29.93
CA LYS A 136 36.37 -24.19 30.32
C LYS A 136 35.66 -25.27 29.49
N ASP A 137 36.24 -25.71 28.38
CA ASP A 137 35.62 -26.72 27.53
C ASP A 137 35.77 -28.10 28.19
N SER A 138 34.64 -28.70 28.53
CA SER A 138 34.58 -30.06 29.06
C SER A 138 33.84 -30.98 28.11
N PHE A 139 34.55 -32.00 27.63
CA PHE A 139 34.01 -33.03 26.75
C PHE A 139 34.16 -34.41 27.38
N LYS A 140 33.22 -35.31 27.04
CA LYS A 140 33.17 -36.69 27.51
C LYS A 140 33.46 -37.68 26.38
N GLY A 141 33.68 -38.93 26.75
CA GLY A 141 33.75 -40.07 25.84
C GLY A 141 35.16 -40.59 25.61
N LYS A 142 35.23 -41.83 25.12
CA LYS A 142 36.46 -42.64 25.02
C LYS A 142 37.66 -41.90 24.39
N PHE A 143 37.42 -41.08 23.37
CA PHE A 143 38.45 -40.25 22.73
C PHE A 143 39.18 -39.32 23.73
N ILE A 144 38.43 -38.67 24.62
CA ILE A 144 38.96 -37.75 25.63
C ILE A 144 39.67 -38.53 26.73
N ASP A 145 39.14 -39.68 27.12
CA ASP A 145 39.74 -40.53 28.16
C ASP A 145 41.11 -41.07 27.71
N GLU A 146 41.20 -41.56 26.48
CA GLU A 146 42.46 -41.99 25.85
C GLU A 146 43.49 -40.85 25.77
N TRP A 147 43.05 -39.63 25.42
CA TRP A 147 43.93 -38.45 25.40
C TRP A 147 44.44 -38.10 26.81
N LYS A 148 43.58 -38.13 27.83
CA LYS A 148 43.96 -37.81 29.21
C LYS A 148 44.94 -38.81 29.80
N GLU A 149 44.80 -40.10 29.48
CA GLU A 149 45.73 -41.15 29.92
C GLU A 149 47.15 -40.90 29.40
N ILE A 150 47.29 -40.43 28.15
CA ILE A 150 48.59 -40.22 27.49
C ILE A 150 49.18 -38.85 27.83
N SER A 151 48.35 -37.81 27.91
CA SER A 151 48.80 -36.44 28.21
C SER A 151 49.10 -36.19 29.68
N GLY A 152 48.46 -36.93 30.61
CA GLY A 152 48.66 -36.77 32.06
C GLY A 152 50.12 -36.88 32.52
N PRO A 153 50.86 -37.93 32.12
CA PRO A 153 52.29 -38.08 32.43
C PRO A 153 53.20 -37.05 31.76
N ALA A 154 52.71 -36.30 30.78
CA ALA A 154 53.53 -35.43 29.94
C ALA A 154 53.81 -34.05 30.56
N ASN A 155 53.17 -33.67 31.67
CA ASN A 155 53.29 -32.38 32.37
C ASN A 155 53.18 -31.17 31.43
N LEU A 156 52.16 -31.17 30.56
CA LEU A 156 51.89 -30.07 29.63
C LEU A 156 51.31 -28.86 30.38
N GLU A 157 51.84 -27.66 30.12
CA GLU A 157 51.30 -26.41 30.67
C GLU A 157 50.29 -25.81 29.70
N PHE A 158 49.05 -25.62 30.17
CA PHE A 158 47.96 -25.08 29.38
C PHE A 158 47.60 -23.66 29.80
N GLU A 159 47.28 -22.81 28.82
CA GLU A 159 46.77 -21.46 29.01
C GLU A 159 45.43 -21.28 28.30
N ASP A 160 44.54 -20.46 28.86
CA ASP A 160 43.23 -20.21 28.27
C ASP A 160 43.32 -19.33 27.01
N ALA A 161 42.93 -19.90 25.88
CA ALA A 161 42.92 -19.27 24.57
C ALA A 161 41.52 -18.73 24.18
N ALA A 162 40.57 -18.62 25.11
CA ALA A 162 39.21 -18.19 24.80
C ALA A 162 39.16 -16.76 24.23
N LEU A 163 39.95 -15.84 24.82
CA LEU A 163 40.07 -14.46 24.33
C LEU A 163 40.76 -14.39 22.96
N PHE A 164 41.80 -15.20 22.77
CA PHE A 164 42.51 -15.32 21.49
C PHE A 164 41.57 -15.78 20.37
N LEU A 165 40.78 -16.82 20.64
CA LEU A 165 39.84 -17.36 19.67
C LEU A 165 38.73 -16.36 19.37
N SER A 166 38.17 -15.71 20.40
CA SER A 166 37.19 -14.63 20.23
C SER A 166 37.67 -13.55 19.27
N LYS A 167 38.88 -13.02 19.47
CA LYS A 167 39.48 -12.00 18.58
C LYS A 167 39.72 -12.50 17.16
N SER A 168 39.93 -13.80 16.99
CA SER A 168 40.16 -14.38 15.66
C SER A 168 38.86 -14.53 14.86
N VAL A 169 37.72 -14.70 15.53
CA VAL A 169 36.40 -14.93 14.89
C VAL A 169 35.44 -13.75 15.00
N GLU A 170 35.83 -12.64 15.64
CA GLU A 170 34.92 -11.51 15.93
C GLU A 170 34.47 -10.78 14.66
N LEU A 171 35.36 -10.65 13.67
CA LEU A 171 35.05 -10.06 12.37
C LEU A 171 34.38 -11.07 11.44
N LYS A 172 33.27 -10.65 10.84
CA LYS A 172 32.48 -11.47 9.92
C LYS A 172 32.81 -11.05 8.50
N ASP A 173 33.17 -12.02 7.66
CA ASP A 173 33.22 -11.79 6.22
C ASP A 173 31.81 -11.66 5.61
N SER A 174 31.74 -11.41 4.30
CA SER A 174 30.47 -11.17 3.61
C SER A 174 29.51 -12.35 3.68
N GLU A 175 30.02 -13.59 3.66
CA GLU A 175 29.18 -14.78 3.71
C GLU A 175 28.67 -15.02 5.13
N GLU A 176 29.56 -14.90 6.12
CA GLU A 176 29.21 -14.99 7.54
C GLU A 176 28.16 -13.93 7.91
N PHE A 177 28.35 -12.69 7.44
CA PHE A 177 27.39 -11.62 7.65
C PHE A 177 26.04 -11.87 6.96
N GLY A 178 26.06 -12.40 5.73
CA GLY A 178 24.84 -12.81 5.03
C GLY A 178 24.04 -13.87 5.80
N CYS A 179 24.73 -14.81 6.44
CA CYS A 179 24.10 -15.82 7.30
C CYS A 179 23.46 -15.18 8.55
N ILE A 180 24.15 -14.25 9.21
CA ILE A 180 23.60 -13.50 10.36
C ILE A 180 22.37 -12.68 9.95
N GLN A 181 22.40 -12.03 8.79
CA GLN A 181 21.24 -11.28 8.28
C GLN A 181 20.04 -12.20 8.03
N MET A 182 20.27 -13.41 7.51
CA MET A 182 19.21 -14.39 7.32
C MET A 182 18.64 -14.87 8.67
N ALA A 183 19.51 -15.17 9.63
CA ALA A 183 19.12 -15.54 10.99
C ALA A 183 18.27 -14.44 11.64
N ALA A 184 18.69 -13.17 11.53
CA ALA A 184 17.97 -12.02 12.07
C ALA A 184 16.58 -11.87 11.44
N LYS A 185 16.47 -11.99 10.12
CA LYS A 185 15.17 -11.99 9.41
C LYS A 185 14.27 -13.12 9.90
N ALA A 186 14.82 -14.32 10.08
CA ALA A 186 14.06 -15.45 10.57
C ALA A 186 13.56 -15.24 12.00
N SER A 187 14.41 -14.74 12.90
CA SER A 187 14.03 -14.40 14.27
C SER A 187 12.89 -13.36 14.31
N VAL A 188 12.94 -12.36 13.42
CA VAL A 188 11.87 -11.34 13.27
C VAL A 188 10.55 -11.98 12.82
N VAL A 189 10.57 -12.89 11.84
CA VAL A 189 9.36 -13.60 11.37
C VAL A 189 8.81 -14.52 12.46
N MET A 190 9.68 -15.15 13.24
CA MET A 190 9.27 -16.01 14.35
C MET A 190 8.65 -15.18 15.50
N MET A 191 9.20 -13.99 15.79
CA MET A 191 8.60 -13.04 16.73
C MET A 191 7.22 -12.59 16.28
N GLU A 192 7.02 -12.30 14.99
CA GLU A 192 5.69 -12.01 14.44
C GLU A 192 4.73 -13.19 14.64
N SER A 193 5.19 -14.42 14.40
CA SER A 193 4.36 -15.61 14.65
C SER A 193 4.00 -15.75 16.13
N PHE A 194 4.92 -15.45 17.04
CA PHE A 194 4.64 -15.46 18.47
C PHE A 194 3.64 -14.37 18.85
N THR A 195 3.80 -13.12 18.36
CA THR A 195 2.87 -12.03 18.66
C THR A 195 1.46 -12.39 18.23
N ASN A 196 1.27 -12.97 17.04
CA ASN A 196 -0.04 -13.44 16.59
C ASN A 196 -0.63 -14.51 17.51
N ASP A 197 0.14 -15.51 17.93
CA ASP A 197 -0.33 -16.56 18.85
C ASP A 197 -0.66 -15.98 20.22
N MET A 198 0.21 -15.11 20.74
CA MET A 198 0.06 -14.47 22.05
C MET A 198 -1.23 -13.67 22.10
N MET A 199 -1.53 -12.90 21.04
CA MET A 199 -2.78 -12.16 20.94
C MET A 199 -3.99 -13.09 21.04
N VAL A 200 -4.00 -14.21 20.33
CA VAL A 200 -5.09 -15.21 20.44
C VAL A 200 -5.19 -15.79 21.86
N LEU A 201 -4.06 -16.09 22.50
CA LEU A 201 -4.04 -16.65 23.85
C LEU A 201 -4.58 -15.68 24.91
N VAL A 202 -4.25 -14.38 24.80
CA VAL A 202 -4.75 -13.32 25.68
C VAL A 202 -6.26 -13.16 25.49
N ASP A 203 -6.67 -13.10 24.24
CA ASP A 203 -8.01 -12.77 23.80
C ASP A 203 -9.05 -13.88 24.06
N GLU A 204 -8.68 -15.13 23.81
CA GLU A 204 -9.51 -16.31 24.13
C GLU A 204 -9.39 -16.75 25.60
N GLU A 205 -8.63 -16.01 26.42
CA GLU A 205 -8.30 -16.34 27.82
C GLU A 205 -7.84 -17.80 28.02
N VAL A 206 -7.03 -18.31 27.09
CA VAL A 206 -6.63 -19.72 27.06
C VAL A 206 -5.76 -20.03 28.27
N LYS A 207 -6.21 -20.99 29.09
CA LYS A 207 -5.42 -21.51 30.21
C LYS A 207 -4.24 -22.33 29.68
N THR A 208 -3.06 -21.75 29.76
CA THR A 208 -1.79 -22.39 29.40
C THR A 208 -0.67 -21.88 30.33
N THR A 209 0.53 -22.43 30.22
CA THR A 209 1.71 -21.99 30.97
C THR A 209 2.69 -21.26 30.06
N ASN A 210 3.60 -20.46 30.62
CA ASN A 210 4.64 -19.81 29.82
C ASN A 210 5.51 -20.85 29.09
N VAL A 211 5.83 -21.98 29.74
CA VAL A 211 6.61 -23.07 29.15
C VAL A 211 5.88 -23.75 27.99
N ASP A 212 4.57 -24.01 28.09
CA ASP A 212 3.78 -24.61 27.01
C ASP A 212 3.80 -23.75 25.74
N ILE A 213 3.74 -22.42 25.91
CA ILE A 213 3.81 -21.48 24.79
C ILE A 213 5.18 -21.56 24.14
N SER A 214 6.26 -21.54 24.92
CA SER A 214 7.61 -21.70 24.37
C SER A 214 7.82 -23.03 23.66
N GLU A 215 7.31 -24.15 24.19
CA GLU A 215 7.42 -25.46 23.54
C GLU A 215 6.63 -25.53 22.23
N LYS A 216 5.46 -24.88 22.17
CA LYS A 216 4.69 -24.77 20.93
C LYS A 216 5.45 -23.98 19.87
N LEU A 217 6.12 -22.89 20.26
CA LEU A 217 7.00 -22.14 19.35
C LEU A 217 8.21 -22.97 18.92
N ASP A 218 8.82 -23.69 19.85
CA ASP A 218 9.98 -24.53 19.58
C ASP A 218 9.67 -25.54 18.47
N LYS A 219 8.55 -26.25 18.60
CA LYS A 219 8.02 -27.22 17.61
C LYS A 219 7.55 -26.59 16.29
N LYS A 220 7.32 -25.27 16.22
CA LYS A 220 6.90 -24.62 14.96
C LYS A 220 8.00 -24.64 13.92
N ILE A 221 9.26 -24.61 14.35
CA ILE A 221 10.42 -24.56 13.44
C ILE A 221 10.50 -25.80 12.55
N ASP A 222 10.03 -26.96 13.05
CA ASP A 222 10.01 -28.25 12.35
C ASP A 222 9.10 -28.26 11.12
N SER A 223 8.17 -27.29 11.03
CA SER A 223 7.28 -27.16 9.88
C SER A 223 7.80 -26.12 8.91
N ASN A 224 8.25 -26.53 7.71
CA ASN A 224 8.63 -25.61 6.61
C ASN A 224 7.51 -24.66 6.14
N LYS A 225 6.32 -24.69 6.77
CA LYS A 225 5.23 -23.75 6.51
C LYS A 225 5.22 -22.56 7.46
N TRP A 226 5.92 -22.56 8.59
CA TRP A 226 5.81 -21.52 9.62
C TRP A 226 6.07 -20.10 9.05
N PHE A 227 7.12 -19.96 8.24
CA PHE A 227 7.46 -18.69 7.57
C PHE A 227 6.63 -18.40 6.31
N THR A 228 5.93 -19.38 5.75
CA THR A 228 5.05 -19.16 4.58
C THR A 228 3.65 -18.71 4.97
N LYS A 229 3.29 -18.82 6.26
CA LYS A 229 1.96 -18.44 6.77
C LYS A 229 1.81 -16.94 6.96
N THR A 230 2.88 -16.21 7.28
CA THR A 230 2.83 -14.77 7.51
C THR A 230 3.27 -13.97 6.29
N GLY A 231 2.72 -12.76 6.12
CA GLY A 231 3.10 -11.85 5.02
C GLY A 231 4.57 -11.45 5.11
N LEU A 232 5.07 -11.21 6.33
CA LEU A 232 6.47 -10.88 6.58
C LEU A 232 7.41 -12.03 6.20
N GLY A 233 7.05 -13.27 6.53
CA GLY A 233 7.87 -14.43 6.19
C GLY A 233 7.96 -14.69 4.68
N LYS A 234 6.88 -14.48 3.93
CA LYS A 234 6.92 -14.51 2.46
C LYS A 234 7.83 -13.41 1.90
N LYS A 235 7.76 -12.19 2.46
CA LYS A 235 8.55 -11.03 2.01
C LYS A 235 10.04 -11.15 2.35
N LEU A 236 10.39 -11.62 3.55
CA LEU A 236 11.78 -11.60 4.05
C LEU A 236 12.55 -12.89 3.78
N LEU A 237 11.87 -14.05 3.77
CA LEU A 237 12.49 -15.37 3.65
C LEU A 237 12.17 -16.02 2.31
N SER A 238 10.89 -16.15 1.93
CA SER A 238 10.52 -16.87 0.68
C SER A 238 10.95 -16.16 -0.60
N SER A 239 11.13 -14.84 -0.57
CA SER A 239 11.64 -14.05 -1.70
C SER A 239 13.14 -14.25 -1.94
N ASN A 240 13.87 -14.77 -0.94
CA ASN A 240 15.31 -14.94 -1.01
C ASN A 240 15.67 -16.34 -1.51
N LYS A 241 16.26 -16.41 -2.70
CA LYS A 241 16.60 -17.68 -3.37
C LYS A 241 17.66 -18.50 -2.62
N ASP A 242 18.47 -17.84 -1.80
CA ASP A 242 19.54 -18.47 -1.04
C ASP A 242 19.07 -18.94 0.35
N PHE A 243 17.79 -18.73 0.68
CA PHE A 243 17.21 -19.18 1.93
C PHE A 243 16.90 -20.68 1.89
N ASP A 244 17.43 -21.41 2.87
CA ASP A 244 17.17 -22.84 3.05
C ASP A 244 16.57 -23.08 4.43
N PRO A 245 15.28 -23.47 4.54
CA PRO A 245 14.64 -23.67 5.83
C PRO A 245 15.25 -24.83 6.62
N GLU A 246 15.92 -25.80 5.99
CA GLU A 246 16.59 -26.90 6.69
C GLU A 246 17.86 -26.45 7.43
N GLN A 247 18.37 -25.25 7.13
CA GLN A 247 19.55 -24.65 7.77
C GLN A 247 19.19 -23.69 8.91
N ILE A 248 17.91 -23.59 9.26
CA ILE A 248 17.42 -22.82 10.41
C ILE A 248 17.36 -23.73 11.64
N ASP A 249 17.76 -23.19 12.78
CA ASP A 249 17.63 -23.85 14.08
C ASP A 249 17.53 -22.81 15.20
N TRP A 250 17.19 -23.23 16.42
CA TRP A 250 17.15 -22.37 17.59
C TRP A 250 18.56 -22.06 18.11
N CYS A 251 18.78 -20.83 18.56
CA CYS A 251 19.98 -20.49 19.32
C CYS A 251 19.89 -21.03 20.75
N TYR A 252 18.67 -20.98 21.30
CA TYR A 252 18.25 -21.42 22.62
C TYR A 252 16.73 -21.57 22.55
N SER A 253 16.13 -22.37 23.43
CA SER A 253 14.67 -22.55 23.45
C SER A 253 13.96 -21.20 23.66
N PRO A 254 12.86 -20.92 22.93
CA PRO A 254 12.06 -19.70 23.11
C PRO A 254 11.78 -19.39 24.58
N ILE A 255 11.88 -18.13 24.97
CA ILE A 255 11.59 -17.71 26.35
C ILE A 255 10.37 -16.82 26.35
N VAL A 256 9.35 -17.20 27.11
CA VAL A 256 8.15 -16.40 27.38
C VAL A 256 8.04 -16.21 28.89
N GLN A 257 7.82 -14.98 29.35
CA GLN A 257 7.69 -14.65 30.77
C GLN A 257 6.51 -13.70 30.98
N SER A 258 5.65 -14.04 31.94
CA SER A 258 4.48 -13.24 32.32
C SER A 258 4.12 -13.52 33.79
N GLY A 259 3.32 -12.64 34.40
CA GLY A 259 2.68 -12.91 35.69
C GLY A 259 3.54 -12.67 36.93
N GLY A 260 4.46 -11.70 36.88
CA GLY A 260 5.12 -11.16 38.07
C GLY A 260 6.50 -11.74 38.39
N GLU A 261 6.95 -12.75 37.63
CA GLU A 261 8.27 -13.36 37.77
C GLU A 261 9.05 -13.25 36.48
N TYR A 262 10.09 -12.43 36.52
CA TYR A 262 10.91 -12.12 35.36
C TYR A 262 12.39 -12.34 35.69
N ASP A 263 13.07 -13.06 34.81
CA ASP A 263 14.53 -13.16 34.80
C ASP A 263 15.06 -12.63 33.47
N LEU A 264 15.78 -11.52 33.53
CA LEU A 264 16.41 -10.89 32.37
C LEU A 264 17.85 -11.39 32.15
N LYS A 265 18.30 -12.40 32.90
CA LYS A 265 19.62 -13.00 32.69
C LYS A 265 19.63 -13.85 31.42
N PRO A 266 20.80 -14.03 30.79
CA PRO A 266 20.95 -14.94 29.64
C PRO A 266 20.64 -16.41 29.96
N SER A 267 20.59 -16.77 31.24
CA SER A 267 20.25 -18.11 31.73
C SER A 267 18.75 -18.30 32.00
N ALA A 268 17.92 -17.30 31.68
CA ALA A 268 16.49 -17.37 31.92
C ALA A 268 15.83 -18.47 31.09
N LEU A 269 14.78 -19.05 31.62
CA LEU A 269 13.93 -20.05 30.98
C LEU A 269 12.47 -19.67 31.18
N SER A 270 11.59 -20.14 30.29
CA SER A 270 10.15 -20.03 30.50
C SER A 270 9.74 -20.79 31.76
N SER A 271 8.87 -20.21 32.58
CA SER A 271 8.39 -20.84 33.81
C SER A 271 7.22 -21.79 33.56
N GLU A 272 7.06 -22.79 34.42
CA GLU A 272 5.85 -23.65 34.43
C GLU A 272 4.60 -22.93 34.98
N LYS A 273 4.74 -21.66 35.37
CA LYS A 273 3.61 -20.88 35.89
C LYS A 273 2.62 -20.57 34.79
N SER A 274 1.35 -20.46 35.20
CA SER A 274 0.26 -20.06 34.29
C SER A 274 0.60 -18.75 33.61
N PHE A 275 0.41 -18.73 32.30
CA PHE A 275 0.51 -17.52 31.49
C PHE A 275 -0.50 -16.49 32.00
N VAL A 276 -0.06 -15.23 32.11
CA VAL A 276 -0.89 -14.10 32.50
C VAL A 276 -0.93 -13.13 31.33
N GLY A 277 -2.06 -13.09 30.63
CA GLY A 277 -2.31 -12.20 29.51
C GLY A 277 -2.60 -10.75 29.92
N ASP A 278 -1.84 -10.23 30.89
CA ASP A 278 -2.07 -8.93 31.53
C ASP A 278 -0.73 -8.38 32.07
N GLY A 279 -0.55 -7.05 32.08
CA GLY A 279 0.70 -6.40 32.45
C GLY A 279 1.82 -6.62 31.43
N ALA A 280 3.03 -6.92 31.89
CA ALA A 280 4.19 -7.11 31.00
C ALA A 280 4.36 -8.57 30.58
N ILE A 281 4.43 -8.82 29.28
CA ILE A 281 4.75 -10.12 28.68
C ILE A 281 6.07 -9.97 27.93
N ILE A 282 7.10 -10.70 28.34
CA ILE A 282 8.41 -10.69 27.68
C ILE A 282 8.56 -11.93 26.84
N ALA A 283 8.93 -11.74 25.58
CA ALA A 283 9.34 -12.82 24.69
C ALA A 283 10.75 -12.59 24.19
N SER A 284 11.60 -13.62 24.27
CA SER A 284 12.96 -13.60 23.73
C SER A 284 13.16 -14.82 22.84
N LEU A 285 13.53 -14.56 21.59
CA LEU A 285 13.67 -15.56 20.53
C LEU A 285 15.00 -15.32 19.81
N GLY A 286 15.75 -16.38 19.55
CA GLY A 286 16.97 -16.30 18.75
C GLY A 286 17.06 -17.49 17.82
N LEU A 287 17.04 -17.25 16.52
CA LEU A 287 17.31 -18.25 15.50
C LEU A 287 18.73 -18.12 14.99
N ARG A 288 19.29 -19.28 14.59
CA ARG A 288 20.55 -19.38 13.87
C ARG A 288 20.30 -19.89 12.45
N TYR A 289 21.06 -19.37 11.50
CA TYR A 289 21.06 -19.84 10.11
C TYR A 289 22.48 -20.25 9.74
N LYS A 290 22.67 -21.50 9.28
CA LYS A 290 24.00 -22.09 9.06
C LYS A 290 24.94 -21.89 10.26
N ASN A 291 24.41 -22.08 11.48
CA ASN A 291 25.07 -21.88 12.78
C ASN A 291 25.33 -20.42 13.21
N TYR A 292 25.04 -19.41 12.40
CA TYR A 292 25.20 -18.01 12.78
C TYR A 292 23.97 -17.50 13.52
N CYS A 293 24.17 -17.09 14.77
CA CYS A 293 23.13 -16.65 15.70
C CYS A 293 22.63 -15.23 15.42
N SER A 294 21.38 -15.03 15.80
CA SER A 294 20.76 -13.71 15.97
C SER A 294 19.87 -13.73 17.21
N ASN A 295 19.45 -12.56 17.68
CA ASN A 295 18.61 -12.45 18.86
C ASN A 295 17.63 -11.29 18.74
N VAL A 296 16.37 -11.53 19.13
CA VAL A 296 15.31 -10.52 19.22
C VAL A 296 14.49 -10.75 20.48
N GLY A 297 14.24 -9.68 21.22
CA GLY A 297 13.45 -9.72 22.44
C GLY A 297 12.55 -8.51 22.54
N ARG A 298 11.30 -8.74 22.94
CA ARG A 298 10.26 -7.72 23.03
C ARG A 298 9.49 -7.85 24.32
N THR A 299 9.05 -6.71 24.82
CA THR A 299 8.04 -6.62 25.87
C THR A 299 6.75 -6.17 25.22
N PHE A 300 5.68 -6.93 25.43
CA PHE A 300 4.31 -6.58 25.09
C PHE A 300 3.62 -6.16 26.38
N LEU A 301 2.90 -5.05 26.36
CA LEU A 301 2.22 -4.52 27.53
C LEU A 301 0.72 -4.63 27.31
N ILE A 302 0.04 -5.34 28.20
CA ILE A 302 -1.40 -5.50 28.21
C ILE A 302 -1.95 -4.67 29.36
N ASP A 303 -2.85 -3.73 29.07
CA ASP A 303 -3.42 -2.78 30.03
C ASP A 303 -2.38 -2.15 30.99
N PRO A 304 -1.25 -1.60 30.46
CA PRO A 304 -0.23 -1.02 31.32
C PRO A 304 -0.73 0.24 32.03
N ASN A 305 -0.16 0.51 33.20
CA ASN A 305 -0.35 1.80 33.85
C ASN A 305 0.61 2.86 33.23
N PRO A 306 0.37 4.17 33.44
CA PRO A 306 1.20 5.22 32.86
C PRO A 306 2.69 5.14 33.24
N GLU A 307 3.01 4.55 34.40
CA GLU A 307 4.40 4.37 34.83
C GLU A 307 5.11 3.28 34.01
N MET A 308 4.43 2.17 33.70
CA MET A 308 4.93 1.11 32.83
C MET A 308 5.19 1.65 31.42
N GLU A 309 4.29 2.47 30.90
CA GLU A 309 4.45 3.14 29.60
C GLU A 309 5.66 4.07 29.60
N SER A 310 5.78 4.95 30.60
CA SER A 310 6.91 5.88 30.74
C SER A 310 8.25 5.14 30.87
N ASN A 311 8.31 4.06 31.64
CA ASN A 311 9.52 3.25 31.79
C ASN A 311 9.88 2.52 30.48
N TYR A 312 8.89 2.13 29.67
CA TYR A 312 9.13 1.55 28.34
C TYR A 312 9.64 2.59 27.34
N ASP A 313 9.09 3.80 27.35
CA ASP A 313 9.57 4.91 26.51
C ASP A 313 11.04 5.25 26.85
N ILE A 314 11.42 5.29 28.13
CA ILE A 314 12.82 5.46 28.55
C ILE A 314 13.70 4.30 28.04
N LEU A 315 13.20 3.06 28.02
CA LEU A 315 13.94 1.90 27.52
C LEU A 315 14.21 2.01 26.01
N LEU A 316 13.25 2.52 25.24
CA LEU A 316 13.40 2.81 23.81
C LEU A 316 14.44 3.91 23.58
N GLU A 317 14.33 5.03 24.30
CA GLU A 317 15.29 6.13 24.22
C GLU A 317 16.72 5.67 24.58
N LEU A 318 16.85 4.81 25.60
CA LEU A 318 18.15 4.24 25.99
C LEU A 318 18.74 3.37 24.86
N GLN A 319 17.94 2.50 24.24
CA GLN A 319 18.41 1.66 23.15
C GLN A 319 18.91 2.51 21.97
N GLU A 320 18.14 3.54 21.61
CA GLU A 320 18.47 4.47 20.55
C GLU A 320 19.75 5.25 20.87
N HIS A 321 19.89 5.74 22.11
CA HIS A 321 21.11 6.40 22.57
C HIS A 321 22.34 5.50 22.47
N ILE A 322 22.24 4.23 22.92
CA ILE A 322 23.34 3.27 22.82
C ILE A 322 23.70 3.03 21.34
N ALA A 323 22.71 2.74 20.49
CA ALA A 323 22.94 2.42 19.08
C ALA A 323 23.54 3.60 18.28
N LYS A 324 23.08 4.84 18.56
CA LYS A 324 23.50 6.05 17.85
C LYS A 324 24.81 6.64 18.34
N ASN A 325 25.12 6.52 19.63
CA ASN A 325 26.20 7.29 20.25
C ASN A 325 27.31 6.42 20.84
N LEU A 326 26.97 5.26 21.41
CA LEU A 326 27.92 4.48 22.22
C LEU A 326 28.45 3.23 21.49
N LEU A 327 27.61 2.57 20.70
CA LEU A 327 27.94 1.31 20.03
C LEU A 327 28.67 1.57 18.69
N LYS A 328 29.87 2.16 18.77
CA LYS A 328 30.68 2.55 17.60
C LYS A 328 32.06 1.92 17.59
N SER A 329 32.66 1.83 16.41
CA SER A 329 34.08 1.47 16.28
C SER A 329 34.95 2.44 17.09
N GLY A 330 35.91 1.91 17.85
CA GLY A 330 36.77 2.68 18.74
C GLY A 330 36.25 2.85 20.17
N ALA A 331 34.97 2.56 20.44
CA ALA A 331 34.43 2.63 21.79
C ALA A 331 34.95 1.45 22.65
N VAL A 332 35.18 1.68 23.94
CA VAL A 332 35.53 0.59 24.87
C VAL A 332 34.24 -0.02 25.45
N ALA A 333 34.16 -1.35 25.54
CA ALA A 333 32.96 -2.06 26.00
C ALA A 333 32.43 -1.58 27.37
N LYS A 334 33.32 -1.23 28.31
CA LYS A 334 32.94 -0.64 29.62
C LYS A 334 32.34 0.75 29.50
N ASP A 335 32.79 1.54 28.53
CA ASP A 335 32.32 2.91 28.33
C ASP A 335 30.91 2.91 27.70
N VAL A 336 30.61 1.92 26.85
CA VAL A 336 29.25 1.70 26.34
C VAL A 336 28.26 1.45 27.49
N TYR A 337 28.62 0.58 28.44
CA TYR A 337 27.78 0.31 29.60
C TYR A 337 27.70 1.51 30.55
N THR A 338 28.81 2.19 30.78
CA THR A 338 28.86 3.37 31.66
C THR A 338 28.04 4.53 31.09
N GLY A 339 28.13 4.78 29.78
CA GLY A 339 27.30 5.76 29.09
C GLY A 339 25.81 5.44 29.15
N ALA A 340 25.42 4.15 29.09
CA ALA A 340 24.04 3.74 29.33
C ALA A 340 23.56 4.09 30.76
N ILE A 341 24.40 3.86 31.76
CA ILE A 341 24.10 4.24 33.15
C ILE A 341 24.02 5.76 33.32
N GLU A 342 24.91 6.52 32.68
CA GLU A 342 24.89 7.99 32.71
C GLU A 342 23.63 8.56 32.06
N PHE A 343 23.21 8.00 30.92
CA PHE A 343 21.93 8.34 30.29
C PHE A 343 20.76 8.12 31.25
N LEU A 344 20.70 6.96 31.90
CA LEU A 344 19.66 6.66 32.88
C LEU A 344 19.67 7.61 34.08
N LYS A 345 20.84 7.95 34.61
CA LYS A 345 20.98 8.95 35.67
C LYS A 345 20.46 10.33 35.25
N SER A 346 20.60 10.69 33.97
CA SER A 346 20.10 11.98 33.45
C SER A 346 18.57 12.01 33.28
N LYS A 347 17.94 10.84 33.07
CA LYS A 347 16.50 10.72 32.77
C LYS A 347 15.68 10.31 33.98
N LYS A 348 16.02 9.18 34.62
CA LYS A 348 15.30 8.61 35.76
C LYS A 348 16.27 7.79 36.63
N PRO A 349 16.93 8.42 37.63
CA PRO A 349 17.97 7.79 38.45
C PRO A 349 17.52 6.52 39.16
N GLU A 350 16.26 6.40 39.58
CA GLU A 350 15.77 5.19 40.27
C GLU A 350 15.87 3.92 39.40
N LEU A 351 15.83 4.04 38.07
CA LEU A 351 15.90 2.87 37.18
C LEU A 351 17.31 2.25 37.09
N VAL A 352 18.34 2.93 37.57
CA VAL A 352 19.73 2.47 37.51
C VAL A 352 19.93 1.16 38.30
N ASP A 353 19.29 1.05 39.46
CA ASP A 353 19.41 -0.16 40.29
C ASP A 353 18.66 -1.36 39.70
N ASN A 354 17.61 -1.08 38.92
CA ASN A 354 16.80 -2.05 38.20
C ASN A 354 17.41 -2.47 36.85
N PHE A 355 18.37 -1.71 36.33
CA PHE A 355 18.97 -1.96 35.02
C PHE A 355 19.77 -3.26 34.97
N THR A 356 19.75 -3.93 33.81
CA THR A 356 20.54 -5.14 33.56
C THR A 356 22.03 -4.89 33.83
N LYS A 357 22.73 -5.90 34.37
CA LYS A 357 24.17 -5.80 34.73
C LYS A 357 25.11 -5.76 33.51
N ASN A 358 24.56 -5.87 32.31
CA ASN A 358 25.24 -5.71 31.03
C ASN A 358 24.21 -5.20 30.00
N ALA A 359 24.70 -4.61 28.91
CA ALA A 359 23.88 -4.12 27.80
C ALA A 359 23.89 -5.08 26.59
N GLY A 360 24.31 -6.33 26.77
CA GLY A 360 24.47 -7.30 25.69
C GLY A 360 25.90 -7.82 25.51
N TRP A 361 26.14 -8.48 24.39
CA TRP A 361 27.40 -9.19 24.12
C TRP A 361 27.63 -9.41 22.63
N LEU A 362 28.88 -9.69 22.26
CA LEU A 362 29.25 -10.10 20.91
C LEU A 362 28.58 -11.44 20.57
N THR A 363 28.00 -11.50 19.37
CA THR A 363 27.33 -12.69 18.83
C THR A 363 27.86 -13.05 17.44
N GLY A 364 27.57 -14.26 16.98
CA GLY A 364 28.09 -14.81 15.74
C GLY A 364 27.82 -16.31 15.69
N LEU A 365 28.86 -17.13 15.53
CA LEU A 365 28.73 -18.60 15.70
C LEU A 365 28.44 -18.99 17.15
N GLU A 366 28.90 -18.17 18.09
CA GLU A 366 28.54 -18.28 19.50
C GLU A 366 27.39 -17.32 19.78
N PHE A 367 26.33 -17.82 20.42
CA PHE A 367 25.21 -16.96 20.81
C PHE A 367 25.66 -15.83 21.75
N ARG A 368 26.52 -16.17 22.72
CA ARG A 368 27.06 -15.25 23.73
C ARG A 368 28.55 -15.43 23.95
N ASP A 369 29.36 -14.54 23.38
CA ASP A 369 30.79 -14.53 23.66
C ASP A 369 31.08 -13.94 25.05
N SER A 370 31.42 -14.82 25.99
CA SER A 370 31.74 -14.44 27.37
C SER A 370 32.95 -13.50 27.50
N THR A 371 33.79 -13.39 26.47
CA THR A 371 35.00 -12.54 26.46
C THR A 371 34.71 -11.12 25.97
N LEU A 372 33.55 -10.86 25.36
CA LEU A 372 33.13 -9.54 24.90
C LEU A 372 31.67 -9.24 25.26
N VAL A 373 31.45 -9.09 26.57
CA VAL A 373 30.18 -8.64 27.16
C VAL A 373 30.26 -7.13 27.43
N LEU A 374 29.22 -6.38 27.05
CA LEU A 374 29.09 -4.94 27.31
C LEU A 374 28.70 -4.70 28.77
N ASN A 375 29.68 -4.68 29.66
CA ASN A 375 29.50 -4.45 31.10
C ASN A 375 30.57 -3.49 31.62
N GLY A 376 30.40 -2.96 32.83
CA GLY A 376 31.32 -1.99 33.43
C GLY A 376 32.74 -2.49 33.76
N LYS A 377 33.14 -3.70 33.32
CA LYS A 377 34.48 -4.28 33.59
C LYS A 377 35.28 -4.57 32.32
N ASN A 378 34.66 -4.61 31.15
CA ASN A 378 35.32 -5.07 29.93
C ASN A 378 36.07 -3.95 29.20
N GLU A 379 37.38 -4.07 29.05
CA GLU A 379 38.23 -3.03 28.44
C GLU A 379 38.52 -3.25 26.96
N ARG A 380 37.85 -4.20 26.32
CA ARG A 380 38.01 -4.41 24.87
C ARG A 380 37.40 -3.28 24.08
N GLU A 381 38.16 -2.81 23.09
CA GLU A 381 37.72 -1.88 22.07
C GLU A 381 36.82 -2.58 21.05
N LEU A 382 35.75 -1.89 20.65
CA LEU A 382 34.83 -2.32 19.61
C LEU A 382 35.42 -1.98 18.24
N ILE A 383 35.28 -2.90 17.29
CA ILE A 383 35.78 -2.72 15.93
C ILE A 383 34.64 -2.83 14.91
N ASN A 384 34.76 -2.03 13.85
CA ASN A 384 33.82 -2.03 12.73
C ASN A 384 33.60 -3.45 12.19
N GLY A 385 32.35 -3.85 12.03
CA GLY A 385 31.97 -5.18 11.54
C GLY A 385 31.66 -6.23 12.60
N GLN A 386 31.95 -5.97 13.89
CA GLN A 386 31.44 -6.81 14.98
C GLN A 386 29.91 -6.79 15.03
N VAL A 387 29.31 -7.90 15.46
CA VAL A 387 27.87 -8.03 15.62
C VAL A 387 27.56 -8.27 17.10
N PHE A 388 26.67 -7.47 17.67
CA PHE A 388 26.24 -7.54 19.06
C PHE A 388 24.76 -7.90 19.17
N SER A 389 24.42 -8.76 20.12
CA SER A 389 23.07 -8.84 20.68
C SER A 389 22.96 -7.76 21.75
N LEU A 390 22.40 -6.61 21.40
CA LEU A 390 22.15 -5.51 22.34
C LEU A 390 20.91 -5.86 23.16
N THR A 391 21.10 -6.20 24.43
CA THR A 391 20.05 -6.67 25.34
C THR A 391 20.04 -5.78 26.57
N ILE A 392 18.98 -4.99 26.71
CA ILE A 392 18.81 -4.03 27.80
C ILE A 392 17.42 -4.17 28.41
N GLY A 393 17.32 -3.91 29.71
CA GLY A 393 16.04 -3.99 30.40
C GLY A 393 16.10 -3.53 31.84
N PHE A 394 14.92 -3.42 32.44
CA PHE A 394 14.72 -3.10 33.84
C PHE A 394 14.01 -4.27 34.51
N ASN A 395 14.59 -4.82 35.56
CA ASN A 395 14.01 -5.91 36.34
C ASN A 395 13.54 -5.43 37.71
N ASN A 396 12.66 -6.19 38.38
CA ASN A 396 12.14 -5.90 39.72
C ASN A 396 11.45 -4.52 39.82
N LEU A 397 10.73 -4.10 38.77
CA LEU A 397 9.88 -2.91 38.85
C LEU A 397 8.58 -3.26 39.57
N THR A 398 7.98 -2.29 40.25
CA THR A 398 6.74 -2.51 41.02
C THR A 398 5.62 -1.63 40.47
N ASN A 399 4.49 -2.24 40.15
CA ASN A 399 3.24 -1.56 39.83
C ASN A 399 2.44 -1.38 41.13
N ALA A 400 2.51 -0.19 41.72
CA ALA A 400 1.82 0.12 42.98
C ALA A 400 0.28 0.08 42.87
N SER A 401 -0.25 0.32 41.66
CA SER A 401 -1.70 0.32 41.38
C SER A 401 -2.29 -1.09 41.18
N ALA A 402 -1.46 -2.13 41.05
CA ALA A 402 -1.94 -3.49 40.79
C ALA A 402 -2.59 -4.12 42.03
N THR A 403 -3.86 -4.51 41.90
CA THR A 403 -4.60 -5.27 42.93
C THR A 403 -4.29 -6.78 42.87
N ASN A 404 -4.01 -7.30 41.67
CA ASN A 404 -3.61 -8.70 41.49
C ASN A 404 -2.12 -8.88 41.87
N PRO A 405 -1.79 -9.79 42.81
CA PRO A 405 -0.41 -10.07 43.19
C PRO A 405 0.50 -10.44 42.01
N LYS A 406 -0.04 -11.07 40.97
CA LYS A 406 0.71 -11.46 39.75
C LYS A 406 1.08 -10.27 38.85
N LEU A 407 0.49 -9.10 39.06
CA LEU A 407 0.76 -7.88 38.28
C LEU A 407 1.54 -6.84 39.07
N LYS A 408 1.83 -7.13 40.35
CA LYS A 408 2.51 -6.19 41.24
C LYS A 408 3.96 -5.97 40.87
N ASN A 409 4.63 -7.00 40.37
CA ASN A 409 5.99 -6.89 39.86
C ASN A 409 5.97 -7.01 38.34
N TYR A 410 6.82 -6.24 37.66
CA TYR A 410 7.00 -6.34 36.23
C TYR A 410 8.47 -6.11 35.83
N ALA A 411 8.79 -6.45 34.60
CA ALA A 411 10.07 -6.17 33.99
C ALA A 411 9.86 -5.71 32.55
N LEU A 412 10.84 -4.98 32.02
CA LEU A 412 10.87 -4.52 30.64
C LEU A 412 12.19 -4.97 30.01
N LEU A 413 12.13 -5.48 28.80
CA LEU A 413 13.26 -5.97 28.02
C LEU A 413 13.11 -5.61 26.54
N ILE A 414 14.18 -5.09 25.96
CA ILE A 414 14.33 -4.95 24.51
C ILE A 414 15.66 -5.59 24.12
N THR A 415 15.61 -6.45 23.12
CA THR A 415 16.79 -7.05 22.52
C THR A 415 16.76 -6.96 21.01
N ASP A 416 17.86 -6.52 20.41
CA ASP A 416 18.04 -6.48 18.97
C ASP A 416 19.49 -6.82 18.59
N THR A 417 19.67 -7.35 17.39
CA THR A 417 20.99 -7.63 16.82
C THR A 417 21.49 -6.43 16.02
N TYR A 418 22.67 -5.91 16.37
CA TYR A 418 23.30 -4.75 15.73
C TYR A 418 24.68 -5.09 15.17
N LYS A 419 25.03 -4.49 14.04
CA LYS A 419 26.41 -4.47 13.53
C LYS A 419 27.06 -3.13 13.87
N VAL A 420 28.24 -3.18 14.50
CA VAL A 420 29.07 -2.01 14.78
C VAL A 420 29.54 -1.39 13.48
N SER A 421 29.42 -0.06 13.39
CA SER A 421 29.92 0.74 12.27
C SER A 421 30.80 1.90 12.80
N GLU A 422 31.37 2.69 11.89
CA GLU A 422 32.06 3.94 12.26
C GLU A 422 31.07 5.05 12.68
N GLY A 423 29.82 4.96 12.21
CA GLY A 423 28.74 5.90 12.52
C GLY A 423 27.71 5.29 13.47
N GLU A 424 26.42 5.34 13.11
CA GLU A 424 25.36 4.66 13.85
C GLU A 424 25.42 3.14 13.63
N ALA A 425 25.19 2.36 14.69
CA ALA A 425 25.15 0.90 14.59
C ALA A 425 24.01 0.44 13.67
N TYR A 426 24.28 -0.52 12.80
CA TYR A 426 23.32 -1.00 11.82
C TYR A 426 22.41 -2.09 12.42
N LEU A 427 21.12 -1.80 12.54
CA LEU A 427 20.11 -2.73 13.07
C LEU A 427 19.82 -3.88 12.08
N LEU A 428 19.88 -5.12 12.56
CA LEU A 428 19.56 -6.32 11.76
C LEU A 428 18.15 -6.87 12.03
N THR A 429 17.65 -6.76 13.27
CA THR A 429 16.34 -7.30 13.69
C THR A 429 15.27 -6.21 13.71
N ASN A 430 14.70 -5.90 12.54
CA ASN A 430 13.71 -4.82 12.40
C ASN A 430 12.26 -5.25 12.71
N PHE A 431 12.02 -5.86 13.87
CA PHE A 431 10.66 -6.11 14.37
C PHE A 431 10.14 -4.88 15.13
N GLN A 432 8.84 -4.60 15.04
CA GLN A 432 8.23 -3.44 15.69
C GLN A 432 8.50 -3.43 17.21
N LYS A 433 8.80 -2.24 17.74
CA LYS A 433 9.07 -1.99 19.17
C LYS A 433 8.52 -0.65 19.65
N ASN A 434 7.89 0.11 18.75
CA ASN A 434 7.30 1.39 19.13
C ASN A 434 6.08 1.13 20.02
N ARG A 435 5.83 2.04 20.97
CA ARG A 435 4.72 1.97 21.93
C ARG A 435 3.40 1.53 21.31
N ARG A 436 3.03 2.10 20.16
CA ARG A 436 1.77 1.84 19.45
C ARG A 436 1.59 0.38 18.98
N GLU A 437 2.67 -0.37 18.83
CA GLU A 437 2.66 -1.72 18.25
C GLU A 437 2.79 -2.82 19.31
N VAL A 438 3.17 -2.46 20.54
CA VAL A 438 3.46 -3.42 21.62
C VAL A 438 2.54 -3.24 22.83
N ILE A 439 1.77 -2.16 22.89
CA ILE A 439 0.78 -1.92 23.93
C ILE A 439 -0.63 -2.29 23.42
N PHE A 440 -1.36 -3.06 24.23
CA PHE A 440 -2.71 -3.52 23.96
C PHE A 440 -3.60 -3.26 25.18
N TYR A 441 -4.88 -2.95 24.98
CA TYR A 441 -5.83 -2.71 26.07
C TYR A 441 -7.05 -3.63 25.92
N PHE A 442 -7.44 -4.32 27.01
CA PHE A 442 -8.53 -5.30 27.04
C PHE A 442 -9.54 -5.06 28.18
N LYS A 443 -9.18 -4.32 29.24
CA LYS A 443 -10.08 -4.07 30.39
C LYS A 443 -10.77 -2.71 30.34
N GLU A 444 -12.10 -2.71 30.34
CA GLU A 444 -12.93 -1.52 30.62
C GLU A 444 -13.12 -1.31 32.14
N ASP A 445 -12.09 -0.84 32.86
CA ASP A 445 -12.26 -0.50 34.30
C ASP A 445 -12.82 0.92 34.48
N GLY A 446 -13.98 1.01 35.12
CA GLY A 446 -14.79 2.22 35.36
C GLY A 446 -14.28 3.16 36.45
N ASN A 447 -13.01 3.56 36.42
CA ASN A 447 -12.53 4.69 37.22
C ASN A 447 -11.63 5.61 36.39
N ALA A 448 -12.03 6.88 36.35
CA ALA A 448 -11.47 7.94 35.53
C ALA A 448 -9.95 8.13 35.70
N VAL A 449 -9.18 7.67 34.71
CA VAL A 449 -7.90 8.25 34.30
C VAL A 449 -7.94 8.31 32.76
N LYS A 450 -7.62 9.49 32.22
CA LYS A 450 -7.76 9.89 30.80
C LYS A 450 -7.33 8.79 29.80
N LYS A 451 -8.30 8.28 29.04
CA LYS A 451 -8.11 7.35 27.91
C LYS A 451 -7.68 8.10 26.65
N GLU A 452 -6.41 8.00 26.28
CA GLU A 452 -6.02 7.80 24.88
C GLU A 452 -6.00 6.27 24.62
N ASN A 453 -6.30 5.87 23.40
CA ASN A 453 -6.43 4.48 22.89
C ASN A 453 -7.87 3.93 22.96
N GLY A 454 -8.46 3.79 21.77
CA GLY A 454 -9.78 3.22 21.54
C GLY A 454 -9.77 1.70 21.63
N ASP A 455 -10.85 1.17 22.22
CA ASP A 455 -11.11 -0.23 22.50
C ASP A 455 -11.11 -1.09 21.21
N ARG A 456 -10.42 -2.24 21.23
CA ARG A 456 -10.58 -3.31 20.23
C ARG A 456 -11.54 -4.35 20.81
N LYS A 457 -12.78 -4.40 20.31
CA LYS A 457 -13.67 -5.57 20.50
C LYS A 457 -13.45 -6.60 19.40
N LEU A 458 -13.48 -7.84 19.86
CA LEU A 458 -13.23 -9.11 19.20
C LEU A 458 -14.10 -9.46 17.98
N LYS A 459 -13.48 -9.96 16.89
CA LYS A 459 -14.13 -10.64 15.75
C LYS A 459 -13.46 -12.00 15.45
N THR A 460 -14.27 -12.99 15.07
CA THR A 460 -13.93 -14.43 15.03
C THR A 460 -13.07 -14.83 13.80
N GLU A 461 -12.45 -16.02 13.80
CA GLU A 461 -11.44 -16.50 12.81
C GLU A 461 -11.81 -16.40 11.30
N LYS A 462 -13.10 -16.28 10.94
CA LYS A 462 -13.51 -16.02 9.54
C LYS A 462 -13.35 -14.55 9.11
N ASP A 463 -13.29 -13.62 10.05
CA ASP A 463 -13.06 -12.19 9.81
C ASP A 463 -11.56 -11.88 9.67
N ILE A 464 -10.69 -12.62 10.38
CA ILE A 464 -9.22 -12.47 10.35
C ILE A 464 -8.62 -12.77 8.96
N THR A 465 -9.23 -13.68 8.19
CA THR A 465 -8.76 -14.01 6.83
C THR A 465 -9.25 -13.00 5.77
N THR A 466 -10.29 -12.23 6.09
CA THR A 466 -10.84 -11.19 5.22
C THR A 466 -10.10 -9.86 5.45
N GLU A 467 -9.75 -9.53 6.70
CA GLU A 467 -8.95 -8.34 7.07
C GLU A 467 -7.44 -8.48 6.73
N LYS A 468 -6.83 -9.68 6.87
CA LYS A 468 -5.42 -9.88 6.47
C LYS A 468 -5.17 -9.76 4.96
N LYS A 469 -6.22 -9.76 4.14
CA LYS A 469 -6.16 -9.48 2.70
C LYS A 469 -6.47 -8.03 2.33
N LEU A 470 -6.80 -7.20 3.31
CA LEU A 470 -6.96 -5.74 3.22
C LEU A 470 -5.73 -5.00 3.79
N ALA A 471 -5.03 -5.59 4.78
CA ALA A 471 -3.81 -5.04 5.39
C ALA A 471 -2.58 -4.86 4.46
N VAL A 472 -2.58 -5.47 3.27
CA VAL A 472 -1.52 -5.25 2.25
C VAL A 472 -1.74 -3.93 1.49
N ASN A 473 -2.95 -3.36 1.53
CA ASN A 473 -3.30 -2.11 0.86
C ASN A 473 -3.43 -0.89 1.81
N GLU A 474 -3.16 -1.06 3.11
CA GLU A 474 -3.50 -0.08 4.17
C GLU A 474 -2.37 0.89 4.57
N ALA A 475 -1.21 0.89 3.90
CA ALA A 475 -0.10 1.71 4.33
C ALA A 475 -0.33 3.24 4.25
N ASN A 476 -1.41 3.73 3.61
CA ASN A 476 -1.66 5.18 3.46
C ASN A 476 -3.11 5.69 3.72
N SER A 477 -4.10 4.87 4.10
CA SER A 477 -5.47 5.39 4.30
C SER A 477 -5.79 5.73 5.77
N LYS A 478 -5.69 7.02 6.11
CA LYS A 478 -6.11 7.61 7.41
C LYS A 478 -7.63 7.53 7.71
N ILE A 479 -8.42 6.92 6.80
CA ILE A 479 -9.89 6.98 6.74
C ILE A 479 -10.57 6.01 7.75
N LEU A 480 -9.92 4.90 8.11
CA LEU A 480 -10.56 3.78 8.84
C LEU A 480 -10.72 3.95 10.37
N LYS A 481 -10.27 5.07 10.97
CA LYS A 481 -10.25 5.23 12.45
C LYS A 481 -11.49 5.88 13.07
N SER A 482 -12.39 6.52 12.31
CA SER A 482 -13.44 7.38 12.90
C SER A 482 -14.80 6.72 13.11
N LYS A 483 -15.24 5.78 12.24
CA LYS A 483 -16.62 5.24 12.32
C LYS A 483 -16.87 4.18 13.40
N LEU A 484 -15.83 3.54 13.94
CA LEU A 484 -15.97 2.58 15.06
C LEU A 484 -16.27 3.24 16.42
N ARG A 485 -16.47 4.57 16.47
CA ARG A 485 -16.83 5.33 17.68
C ARG A 485 -18.30 5.76 17.75
N HIS A 486 -19.10 5.62 16.69
CA HIS A 486 -20.42 6.26 16.63
C HIS A 486 -21.58 5.52 17.33
N GLU A 487 -21.37 4.33 17.90
CA GLU A 487 -22.44 3.65 18.64
C GLU A 487 -22.50 3.99 20.15
N ASN A 488 -21.55 4.76 20.70
CA ASN A 488 -21.60 5.17 22.12
C ASN A 488 -20.90 6.52 22.38
N ALA A 489 -21.51 7.66 22.06
CA ALA A 489 -21.07 8.94 22.60
C ALA A 489 -22.15 10.03 22.52
N ALA A 490 -22.81 10.30 23.65
CA ALA A 490 -23.58 11.53 23.88
C ALA A 490 -23.09 12.22 25.18
N ALA A 491 -21.77 12.40 25.34
CA ALA A 491 -21.22 13.06 26.53
C ALA A 491 -19.82 13.74 26.43
N ASP A 492 -19.00 13.57 25.37
CA ASP A 492 -17.59 14.04 25.35
C ASP A 492 -17.23 15.00 24.17
N ASP A 493 -18.19 15.82 23.74
CA ASP A 493 -18.17 16.50 22.43
C ASP A 493 -17.22 17.73 22.31
N VAL A 494 -16.88 18.39 23.42
CA VAL A 494 -16.26 19.74 23.36
C VAL A 494 -14.74 19.71 23.08
N ASN A 495 -14.04 18.62 23.41
CA ASN A 495 -12.57 18.56 23.27
C ASN A 495 -12.13 18.01 21.90
N ALA A 496 -12.92 17.11 21.29
CA ALA A 496 -12.64 16.60 19.95
C ALA A 496 -12.84 17.68 18.88
N GLU A 497 -13.86 18.52 19.04
CA GLU A 497 -14.15 19.62 18.11
C GLU A 497 -13.02 20.64 18.04
N LYS A 498 -12.47 21.04 19.20
CA LYS A 498 -11.34 21.98 19.25
C LYS A 498 -10.09 21.44 18.58
N VAL A 499 -9.82 20.14 18.72
CA VAL A 499 -8.67 19.50 18.06
C VAL A 499 -8.88 19.48 16.54
N ARG A 500 -10.12 19.21 16.08
CA ARG A 500 -10.46 19.23 14.66
C ARG A 500 -10.31 20.64 14.06
N GLN A 501 -10.84 21.65 14.74
CA GLN A 501 -10.71 23.06 14.34
C GLN A 501 -9.23 23.46 14.22
N GLU A 502 -8.39 23.06 15.17
CA GLU A 502 -6.95 23.35 15.14
C GLU A 502 -6.22 22.66 13.96
N ILE A 503 -6.59 21.43 13.64
CA ILE A 503 -6.05 20.70 12.48
C ILE A 503 -6.50 21.38 11.18
N GLN A 504 -7.79 21.72 11.06
CA GLN A 504 -8.35 22.37 9.89
C GLN A 504 -7.74 23.76 9.66
N ARG A 505 -7.53 24.55 10.72
CA ARG A 505 -6.82 25.84 10.65
C ARG A 505 -5.42 25.67 10.04
N LYS A 506 -4.66 24.68 10.52
CA LYS A 506 -3.32 24.37 9.97
C LYS A 506 -3.37 23.90 8.51
N LEU A 507 -4.41 23.16 8.12
CA LEU A 507 -4.59 22.74 6.73
C LEU A 507 -4.90 23.92 5.80
N HIS A 508 -5.77 24.84 6.25
CA HIS A 508 -6.06 26.09 5.54
C HIS A 508 -4.82 26.98 5.41
N GLU A 509 -4.04 27.16 6.48
CA GLU A 509 -2.76 27.88 6.44
C GLU A 509 -1.76 27.25 5.47
N LYS A 510 -1.66 25.92 5.48
CA LYS A 510 -0.78 25.18 4.56
C LYS A 510 -1.21 25.38 3.10
N ARG A 511 -2.51 25.29 2.79
CA ARG A 511 -3.01 25.56 1.42
C ARG A 511 -2.78 26.98 0.99
N GLN A 512 -2.99 27.94 1.88
CA GLN A 512 -2.74 29.34 1.63
C GLN A 512 -1.28 29.61 1.24
N GLN A 513 -0.33 29.03 1.99
CA GLN A 513 1.11 29.12 1.68
C GLN A 513 1.46 28.43 0.36
N GLU A 514 0.88 27.26 0.10
CA GLU A 514 1.06 26.55 -1.17
C GLU A 514 0.51 27.38 -2.36
N GLY A 515 -0.65 28.01 -2.22
CA GLY A 515 -1.25 28.88 -3.25
C GLY A 515 -0.37 30.09 -3.58
N LEU A 516 0.12 30.79 -2.55
CA LEU A 516 1.06 31.92 -2.71
C LEU A 516 2.41 31.51 -3.31
N ALA A 517 2.84 30.26 -3.11
CA ALA A 517 4.06 29.74 -3.72
C ALA A 517 3.85 29.26 -5.17
N ARG A 518 2.64 28.79 -5.51
CA ARG A 518 2.28 28.30 -6.85
C ARG A 518 2.04 29.42 -7.84
N PHE A 519 1.42 30.51 -7.41
CA PHE A 519 1.07 31.64 -8.27
C PHE A 519 1.98 32.83 -7.97
N SER A 520 2.54 33.41 -9.01
CA SER A 520 3.34 34.64 -8.95
C SER A 520 2.57 35.80 -9.55
N GLN A 521 3.04 37.03 -9.32
CA GLN A 521 2.46 38.22 -9.94
C GLN A 521 2.53 38.20 -11.49
N ALA A 522 3.32 37.30 -12.08
CA ALA A 522 3.40 37.07 -13.52
C ALA A 522 2.32 36.11 -14.07
N ASP A 523 1.62 35.38 -13.19
CA ASP A 523 0.49 34.50 -13.55
C ASP A 523 -0.86 35.23 -13.52
N ALA A 524 -0.87 36.50 -13.11
CA ALA A 524 -2.01 37.39 -13.27
C ALA A 524 -2.19 37.67 -14.76
N THR A 525 -3.22 37.07 -15.36
CA THR A 525 -3.55 37.30 -16.75
C THR A 525 -4.08 38.73 -16.90
N ASP A 526 -3.31 39.62 -17.53
CA ASP A 526 -3.84 40.91 -17.95
C ASP A 526 -5.11 40.66 -18.79
N ALA A 527 -6.21 41.33 -18.42
CA ALA A 527 -7.51 41.19 -19.08
C ALA A 527 -7.48 41.52 -20.60
N SER A 528 -6.34 41.96 -21.13
CA SER A 528 -6.09 42.31 -22.54
C SER A 528 -5.69 41.13 -23.44
N ASP A 529 -5.34 39.95 -22.92
CA ASP A 529 -4.75 38.87 -23.74
C ASP A 529 -5.76 37.87 -24.34
N PHE A 530 -7.04 37.95 -23.98
CA PHE A 530 -8.10 37.18 -24.64
C PHE A 530 -8.56 37.88 -25.93
N ARG A 531 -7.70 37.92 -26.94
CA ARG A 531 -8.14 38.22 -28.31
C ARG A 531 -8.78 36.96 -28.90
N PRO A 532 -10.00 37.03 -29.45
CA PRO A 532 -10.59 35.89 -30.14
C PRO A 532 -9.67 35.47 -31.28
N VAL A 533 -9.28 34.20 -31.31
CA VAL A 533 -8.44 33.66 -32.39
C VAL A 533 -9.30 33.60 -33.66
N PHE A 534 -8.98 34.47 -34.63
CA PHE A 534 -9.61 34.44 -35.95
C PHE A 534 -9.09 33.25 -36.76
N LYS A 535 -10.00 32.40 -37.23
CA LYS A 535 -9.69 31.29 -38.12
C LYS A 535 -10.16 31.62 -39.53
N ARG A 536 -9.21 31.88 -40.43
CA ARG A 536 -9.48 32.19 -41.83
C ARG A 536 -9.96 30.94 -42.57
N TYR A 537 -11.20 30.98 -43.04
CA TYR A 537 -11.76 29.96 -43.93
C TYR A 537 -11.67 30.43 -45.38
N GLU A 538 -11.09 29.61 -46.25
CA GLU A 538 -10.87 29.96 -47.66
C GLU A 538 -11.67 29.01 -48.57
N SER A 539 -12.61 29.57 -49.33
CA SER A 539 -13.42 28.83 -50.30
C SER A 539 -12.65 28.52 -51.59
N TYR A 540 -12.08 29.55 -52.22
CA TYR A 540 -11.32 29.46 -53.46
C TYR A 540 -10.18 30.46 -53.44
N VAL A 541 -8.98 30.02 -53.85
CA VAL A 541 -7.77 30.87 -53.94
C VAL A 541 -7.73 31.60 -55.30
N ARG A 542 -8.29 30.98 -56.35
CA ARG A 542 -8.25 31.48 -57.73
C ARG A 542 -9.63 31.36 -58.38
N GLU A 543 -9.97 32.31 -59.25
CA GLU A 543 -11.23 32.31 -59.99
C GLU A 543 -11.43 31.02 -60.82
N SER A 544 -10.34 30.44 -61.34
CA SER A 544 -10.39 29.17 -62.09
C SER A 544 -10.88 27.96 -61.29
N GLN A 545 -10.95 28.06 -59.96
CA GLN A 545 -11.44 26.99 -59.09
C GLN A 545 -12.97 27.02 -58.93
N ILE A 546 -13.63 28.13 -59.32
CA ILE A 546 -15.07 28.26 -59.27
C ILE A 546 -15.68 27.34 -60.35
N PRO A 547 -16.65 26.47 -60.00
CA PRO A 547 -17.27 25.56 -60.96
C PRO A 547 -17.89 26.29 -62.16
N SER A 548 -17.68 25.79 -63.39
CA SER A 548 -18.13 26.47 -64.62
C SER A 548 -19.66 26.51 -64.80
N ASN A 549 -20.40 25.70 -64.05
CA ASN A 549 -21.85 25.60 -64.07
C ASN A 549 -22.58 26.71 -63.30
N VAL A 550 -21.87 27.65 -62.66
CA VAL A 550 -22.48 28.73 -61.85
C VAL A 550 -22.93 29.98 -62.62
N ARG A 551 -22.88 29.94 -63.96
CA ARG A 551 -23.25 31.08 -64.84
C ARG A 551 -24.75 31.24 -65.07
N ASP A 552 -25.58 30.33 -64.56
CA ASP A 552 -27.03 30.28 -64.78
C ASP A 552 -27.86 31.12 -63.79
N LEU A 553 -27.21 31.97 -62.98
CA LEU A 553 -27.82 32.82 -61.95
C LEU A 553 -28.63 32.06 -60.89
N LYS A 554 -28.29 30.79 -60.64
CA LYS A 554 -28.89 29.99 -59.57
C LYS A 554 -27.96 29.92 -58.36
N ILE A 555 -28.53 29.57 -57.22
CA ILE A 555 -27.77 29.20 -56.03
C ILE A 555 -27.17 27.81 -56.27
N HIS A 556 -25.85 27.71 -56.08
CA HIS A 556 -25.10 26.46 -56.18
C HIS A 556 -24.38 26.17 -54.87
N ILE A 557 -24.19 24.88 -54.61
CA ILE A 557 -23.51 24.40 -53.41
C ILE A 557 -22.36 23.54 -53.91
N ASP A 558 -21.14 23.94 -53.55
CA ASP A 558 -19.96 23.13 -53.79
C ASP A 558 -19.58 22.37 -52.51
N TYR A 559 -19.91 21.08 -52.50
CA TYR A 559 -19.58 20.17 -51.42
C TYR A 559 -18.07 19.94 -51.27
N LYS A 560 -17.26 20.12 -52.33
CA LYS A 560 -15.81 19.88 -52.27
C LYS A 560 -15.10 21.02 -51.53
N SER A 561 -15.45 22.26 -51.84
CA SER A 561 -14.90 23.47 -51.21
C SER A 561 -15.73 23.97 -50.02
N HIS A 562 -16.77 23.23 -49.61
CA HIS A 562 -17.65 23.56 -48.49
C HIS A 562 -18.23 24.98 -48.57
N THR A 563 -18.71 25.35 -49.76
CA THR A 563 -19.03 26.74 -50.09
C THR A 563 -20.40 26.88 -50.74
N ILE A 564 -21.15 27.88 -50.29
CA ILE A 564 -22.41 28.33 -50.87
C ILE A 564 -22.09 29.42 -51.90
N ILE A 565 -22.49 29.23 -53.14
CA ILE A 565 -22.28 30.20 -54.22
C ILE A 565 -23.59 30.92 -54.49
N LEU A 566 -23.61 32.21 -54.17
CA LEU A 566 -24.80 33.05 -54.26
C LEU A 566 -24.71 34.02 -55.45
N PRO A 567 -25.77 34.14 -56.28
CA PRO A 567 -25.81 35.11 -57.36
C PRO A 567 -26.15 36.50 -56.81
N ILE A 568 -25.14 37.31 -56.49
CA ILE A 568 -25.32 38.69 -56.01
C ILE A 568 -25.11 39.65 -57.19
N CYS A 569 -26.15 40.41 -57.56
CA CYS A 569 -26.11 41.37 -58.67
C CYS A 569 -25.53 40.79 -59.98
N GLY A 570 -25.86 39.52 -60.29
CA GLY A 570 -25.41 38.84 -61.51
C GLY A 570 -24.03 38.19 -61.43
N ARG A 571 -23.36 38.23 -60.27
CA ARG A 571 -22.03 37.62 -60.06
C ARG A 571 -22.11 36.43 -59.10
N PRO A 572 -21.41 35.31 -59.36
CA PRO A 572 -21.33 34.19 -58.44
C PRO A 572 -20.37 34.53 -57.29
N VAL A 573 -20.90 34.78 -56.09
CA VAL A 573 -20.12 35.12 -54.91
C VAL A 573 -20.05 33.91 -53.95
N PRO A 574 -18.85 33.37 -53.67
CA PRO A 574 -18.68 32.24 -52.77
C PRO A 574 -18.68 32.67 -51.30
N PHE A 575 -19.42 31.94 -50.47
CA PHE A 575 -19.44 32.05 -49.01
C PHE A 575 -19.12 30.69 -48.39
N HIS A 576 -18.05 30.59 -47.61
CA HIS A 576 -17.72 29.36 -46.89
C HIS A 576 -18.83 29.00 -45.88
N ILE A 577 -19.15 27.72 -45.70
CA ILE A 577 -20.26 27.28 -44.85
C ILE A 577 -20.11 27.72 -43.37
N ASN A 578 -18.88 27.90 -42.88
CA ASN A 578 -18.63 28.40 -41.52
C ASN A 578 -18.94 29.90 -41.34
N SER A 579 -19.09 30.67 -42.43
CA SER A 579 -19.61 32.04 -42.38
C SER A 579 -21.14 32.08 -42.25
N PHE A 580 -21.83 31.03 -42.67
CA PHE A 580 -23.27 30.90 -42.54
C PHE A 580 -23.68 30.54 -41.11
N LYS A 581 -24.64 31.29 -40.57
CA LYS A 581 -25.17 31.15 -39.20
C LYS A 581 -26.39 30.24 -39.19
N ASN A 582 -27.47 30.70 -39.78
CA ASN A 582 -28.74 29.99 -39.92
C ASN A 582 -29.52 30.58 -41.10
N GLY A 583 -30.61 29.93 -41.49
CA GLY A 583 -31.48 30.44 -42.55
C GLY A 583 -32.92 30.06 -42.28
N SER A 584 -33.84 30.74 -42.96
CA SER A 584 -35.27 30.49 -42.87
C SER A 584 -35.88 30.50 -44.26
N GLN A 585 -36.89 29.66 -44.47
CA GLN A 585 -37.67 29.62 -45.69
C GLN A 585 -39.12 29.99 -45.37
N ASN A 586 -39.63 31.02 -46.03
CA ASN A 586 -41.00 31.48 -45.89
C ASN A 586 -41.71 31.44 -47.25
N GLU A 587 -42.98 31.03 -47.27
CA GLU A 587 -43.80 30.98 -48.47
C GLU A 587 -44.92 32.01 -48.38
N GLU A 588 -45.03 32.87 -49.40
CA GLU A 588 -46.05 33.92 -49.47
C GLU A 588 -46.65 33.93 -50.89
N GLY A 589 -47.84 33.35 -51.04
CA GLY A 589 -48.50 33.18 -52.33
C GLY A 589 -47.67 32.36 -53.32
N ASP A 590 -47.45 32.89 -54.53
CA ASP A 590 -46.67 32.23 -55.60
C ASP A 590 -45.14 32.36 -55.42
N TYR A 591 -44.67 32.97 -54.33
CA TYR A 591 -43.24 33.22 -54.11
C TYR A 591 -42.74 32.57 -52.83
N THR A 592 -41.54 32.00 -52.93
CA THR A 592 -40.76 31.48 -51.80
C THR A 592 -39.59 32.41 -51.51
N TYR A 593 -39.44 32.79 -50.24
CA TYR A 593 -38.34 33.58 -49.72
C TYR A 593 -37.37 32.69 -48.96
N LEU A 594 -36.10 32.73 -49.33
CA LEU A 594 -35.01 32.07 -48.60
C LEU A 594 -34.10 33.15 -48.01
N ARG A 595 -34.12 33.26 -46.69
CA ARG A 595 -33.25 34.16 -45.94
C ARG A 595 -32.06 33.38 -45.40
N LEU A 596 -30.86 33.82 -45.73
CA LEU A 596 -29.60 33.27 -45.22
C LEU A 596 -28.96 34.33 -44.32
N ASN A 597 -28.71 33.98 -43.06
CA ASN A 597 -28.04 34.85 -42.09
C ASN A 597 -26.58 34.41 -41.93
N PHE A 598 -25.67 35.37 -41.81
CA PHE A 598 -24.23 35.13 -41.68
C PHE A 598 -23.69 35.64 -40.35
N ASN A 599 -22.56 35.07 -39.93
CA ASN A 599 -21.84 35.46 -38.74
C ASN A 599 -21.27 36.88 -38.93
N SER A 600 -21.61 37.78 -38.03
CA SER A 600 -21.18 39.19 -38.01
C SER A 600 -21.10 39.70 -36.56
N PRO A 601 -20.29 40.73 -36.27
CA PRO A 601 -20.25 41.36 -34.95
C PRO A 601 -21.65 41.79 -34.50
N GLY A 602 -22.03 41.48 -33.26
CA GLY A 602 -23.34 41.80 -32.69
C GLY A 602 -24.52 40.91 -33.14
N ALA A 603 -24.31 39.96 -34.06
CA ALA A 603 -25.32 38.96 -34.40
C ALA A 603 -25.37 37.86 -33.32
N GLY A 604 -26.01 38.17 -32.17
CA GLY A 604 -26.11 37.37 -30.94
C GLY A 604 -25.93 35.86 -31.12
N GLY A 605 -24.90 35.30 -30.49
CA GLY A 605 -24.53 33.87 -30.61
C GLY A 605 -23.06 33.57 -30.26
N ASN A 606 -22.16 34.56 -30.37
CA ASN A 606 -20.74 34.42 -30.05
C ASN A 606 -20.29 35.41 -28.95
N ILE A 607 -21.05 35.50 -27.85
CA ILE A 607 -20.68 36.38 -26.70
C ILE A 607 -19.72 35.66 -25.73
N SER A 608 -19.49 34.35 -25.90
CA SER A 608 -18.45 33.64 -25.17
C SER A 608 -17.08 33.99 -25.76
N LYS A 609 -16.27 34.74 -24.99
CA LYS A 609 -14.85 35.11 -25.27
C LYS A 609 -13.89 33.90 -25.48
N ARG A 610 -14.42 32.68 -25.67
CA ARG A 610 -13.68 31.41 -25.83
C ARG A 610 -13.94 30.69 -27.16
N THR A 611 -14.70 31.27 -28.09
CA THR A 611 -15.04 30.60 -29.35
C THR A 611 -14.22 31.18 -30.51
N GLU A 612 -13.57 30.33 -31.31
CA GLU A 612 -12.90 30.73 -32.57
C GLU A 612 -13.89 31.51 -33.45
N LEU A 613 -13.56 32.76 -33.79
CA LEU A 613 -14.43 33.57 -34.64
C LEU A 613 -14.16 33.23 -36.11
N PRO A 614 -15.21 33.02 -36.95
CA PRO A 614 -15.06 32.79 -38.38
C PRO A 614 -14.86 34.10 -39.17
N TYR A 615 -14.68 35.23 -38.49
CA TYR A 615 -14.43 36.55 -39.03
C TYR A 615 -13.40 37.31 -38.17
N GLU A 616 -12.71 38.27 -38.78
CA GLU A 616 -11.75 39.13 -38.11
C GLU A 616 -12.50 40.24 -37.36
N ASP A 617 -12.28 40.39 -36.06
CA ASP A 617 -12.94 41.40 -35.23
C ASP A 617 -12.18 42.72 -35.33
N ASN A 618 -12.19 43.32 -36.52
CA ASN A 618 -11.61 44.64 -36.80
C ASN A 618 -12.75 45.67 -36.91
N PRO A 619 -12.72 46.77 -36.15
CA PRO A 619 -13.72 47.84 -36.23
C PRO A 619 -13.91 48.45 -37.63
N GLU A 620 -12.93 48.31 -38.52
CA GLU A 620 -12.96 48.85 -39.90
C GLU A 620 -13.61 47.91 -40.93
N ASP A 621 -13.87 46.64 -40.59
CA ASP A 621 -14.40 45.65 -41.54
C ASP A 621 -15.94 45.70 -41.63
N GLN A 622 -16.48 45.54 -42.84
CA GLN A 622 -17.92 45.52 -43.09
C GLN A 622 -18.41 44.10 -43.35
N PHE A 623 -19.43 43.67 -42.61
CA PHE A 623 -19.99 42.31 -42.69
C PHE A 623 -21.42 42.29 -43.24
N VAL A 624 -21.73 41.27 -44.04
CA VAL A 624 -23.09 40.99 -44.48
C VAL A 624 -23.83 40.25 -43.36
N ARG A 625 -24.93 40.81 -42.86
CA ARG A 625 -25.74 40.17 -41.79
C ARG A 625 -26.70 39.11 -42.33
N SER A 626 -27.40 39.42 -43.41
CA SER A 626 -28.36 38.51 -44.03
C SER A 626 -28.64 38.84 -45.49
N ILE A 627 -28.92 37.83 -46.29
CA ILE A 627 -29.35 37.94 -47.69
C ILE A 627 -30.67 37.21 -47.85
N THR A 628 -31.65 37.81 -48.53
CA THR A 628 -32.94 37.17 -48.82
C THR A 628 -33.13 37.02 -50.33
N PHE A 629 -33.31 35.79 -50.79
CA PHE A 629 -33.66 35.46 -52.17
C PHE A 629 -35.16 35.22 -52.30
N ARG A 630 -35.75 35.63 -53.42
CA ARG A 630 -37.15 35.42 -53.76
C ARG A 630 -37.23 34.66 -55.09
N SER A 631 -37.99 33.57 -55.14
CA SER A 631 -38.19 32.77 -56.36
C SER A 631 -39.64 32.29 -56.46
N LYS A 632 -40.10 31.98 -57.68
CA LYS A 632 -41.37 31.26 -57.91
C LYS A 632 -41.21 29.73 -57.89
N ASP A 633 -39.97 29.25 -58.02
CA ASP A 633 -39.64 27.84 -58.03
C ASP A 633 -39.49 27.33 -56.59
N ARG A 634 -40.61 26.90 -56.01
CA ARG A 634 -40.70 26.42 -54.63
C ARG A 634 -39.77 25.23 -54.38
N GLN A 635 -39.84 24.21 -55.23
CA GLN A 635 -39.11 22.96 -55.05
C GLN A 635 -37.60 23.20 -55.02
N ARG A 636 -37.09 24.03 -55.94
CA ARG A 636 -35.67 24.35 -55.99
C ARG A 636 -35.18 25.08 -54.74
N MET A 637 -35.98 25.99 -54.17
CA MET A 637 -35.60 26.73 -52.95
C MET A 637 -35.56 25.79 -51.73
N VAL A 638 -36.52 24.86 -51.62
CA VAL A 638 -36.52 23.80 -50.61
C VAL A 638 -35.26 22.93 -50.74
N ASP A 639 -34.97 22.43 -51.94
CA ASP A 639 -33.82 21.54 -52.18
C ASP A 639 -32.49 22.24 -51.86
N VAL A 640 -32.35 23.51 -52.23
CA VAL A 640 -31.16 24.32 -51.94
C VAL A 640 -31.01 24.58 -50.44
N PHE A 641 -32.09 24.92 -49.75
CA PHE A 641 -32.03 25.16 -48.31
C PHE A 641 -31.65 23.90 -47.53
N LYS A 642 -32.27 22.76 -47.88
CA LYS A 642 -31.91 21.46 -47.32
C LYS A 642 -30.44 21.12 -47.56
N ALA A 643 -29.95 21.31 -48.79
CA ALA A 643 -28.56 21.05 -49.11
C ALA A 643 -27.56 21.97 -48.36
N ILE A 644 -27.93 23.22 -48.05
CA ILE A 644 -27.14 24.11 -47.18
C ILE A 644 -27.16 23.61 -45.73
N GLN A 645 -28.31 23.17 -45.22
CA GLN A 645 -28.43 22.60 -43.88
C GLN A 645 -27.60 21.32 -43.73
N ASP A 646 -27.66 20.41 -44.71
CA ASP A 646 -26.88 19.17 -44.74
C ASP A 646 -25.37 19.48 -44.73
N LEU A 647 -24.93 20.44 -45.56
CA LEU A 647 -23.53 20.86 -45.59
C LEU A 647 -23.08 21.49 -44.26
N LYS A 648 -23.96 22.24 -43.58
CA LYS A 648 -23.69 22.80 -42.24
C LYS A 648 -23.56 21.69 -41.20
N LYS A 649 -24.49 20.73 -41.18
CA LYS A 649 -24.46 19.56 -40.29
C LYS A 649 -23.15 18.78 -40.48
N ASP A 650 -22.75 18.52 -41.73
CA ASP A 650 -21.49 17.84 -42.04
C ASP A 650 -20.25 18.61 -41.58
N SER A 651 -20.23 19.93 -41.74
CA SER A 651 -19.12 20.78 -41.28
C SER A 651 -18.98 20.76 -39.76
N VAL A 652 -20.10 20.94 -39.04
CA VAL A 652 -20.14 20.90 -37.57
C VAL A 652 -19.73 19.53 -37.06
N LYS A 653 -20.25 18.45 -37.66
CA LYS A 653 -19.88 17.08 -37.32
C LYS A 653 -18.39 16.83 -37.49
N ARG A 654 -17.80 17.25 -38.61
CA ARG A 654 -16.36 17.08 -38.88
C ARG A 654 -15.49 17.89 -37.93
N GLU A 655 -15.90 19.12 -37.59
CA GLU A 655 -15.19 19.96 -36.63
C GLU A 655 -15.29 19.40 -35.21
N ALA A 656 -16.46 18.89 -34.83
CA ALA A 656 -16.67 18.16 -33.58
C ALA A 656 -15.80 16.89 -33.51
N GLU A 657 -15.75 16.08 -34.58
CA GLU A 657 -14.86 14.91 -34.68
C GLU A 657 -13.38 15.31 -34.56
N LYS A 658 -12.97 16.38 -35.25
CA LYS A 658 -11.60 16.89 -35.18
C LYS A 658 -11.24 17.41 -33.77
N LYS A 659 -12.16 18.09 -33.10
CA LYS A 659 -11.99 18.56 -31.71
C LYS A 659 -11.97 17.39 -30.73
N GLN A 660 -12.80 16.36 -30.94
CA GLN A 660 -12.78 15.14 -30.14
C GLN A 660 -11.45 14.39 -30.28
N LEU A 661 -10.86 14.36 -31.49
CA LEU A 661 -9.56 13.75 -31.78
C LEU A 661 -8.36 14.57 -31.30
N ALA A 662 -8.49 15.90 -31.14
CA ALA A 662 -7.38 16.78 -30.81
C ALA A 662 -6.77 16.50 -29.42
N ASP A 663 -7.58 16.12 -28.42
CA ASP A 663 -7.07 15.79 -27.07
C ASP A 663 -6.73 14.29 -26.90
N VAL A 664 -6.95 13.46 -27.93
CA VAL A 664 -6.66 12.02 -27.85
C VAL A 664 -5.17 11.84 -28.11
N VAL A 665 -4.40 11.69 -27.03
CA VAL A 665 -2.98 11.35 -27.12
C VAL A 665 -2.87 9.95 -27.71
N THR A 666 -2.20 9.85 -28.87
CA THR A 666 -1.91 8.55 -29.48
C THR A 666 -0.99 7.75 -28.54
N GLN A 667 -1.50 6.65 -27.99
CA GLN A 667 -0.71 5.78 -27.13
C GLN A 667 0.41 5.10 -27.93
N GLY A 668 1.52 4.79 -27.25
CA GLY A 668 2.55 3.92 -27.82
C GLY A 668 2.03 2.50 -28.09
N ASN A 669 2.79 1.72 -28.85
CA ASN A 669 2.40 0.34 -29.15
C ASN A 669 2.58 -0.59 -27.93
N LEU A 670 1.60 -1.46 -27.72
CA LEU A 670 1.67 -2.53 -26.72
C LEU A 670 2.70 -3.60 -27.15
N ILE A 671 3.60 -3.97 -26.24
CA ILE A 671 4.63 -4.99 -26.43
C ILE A 671 4.07 -6.35 -26.02
N GLU A 672 3.73 -7.15 -27.03
CA GLU A 672 3.06 -8.44 -26.85
C GLU A 672 4.01 -9.52 -26.30
N LEU A 673 3.72 -10.01 -25.10
CA LEU A 673 4.22 -11.31 -24.64
C LEU A 673 3.60 -12.45 -25.47
N LYS A 674 4.41 -13.42 -25.88
CA LYS A 674 3.98 -14.60 -26.67
C LYS A 674 4.08 -15.90 -25.87
N GLY A 675 3.15 -16.83 -26.10
CA GLY A 675 3.16 -18.19 -25.55
C GLY A 675 2.60 -18.32 -24.13
N SER A 676 3.03 -19.35 -23.39
CA SER A 676 2.52 -19.71 -22.05
C SER A 676 2.81 -18.69 -20.94
N ARG A 677 3.50 -17.59 -21.24
CA ARG A 677 3.82 -16.53 -20.27
C ARG A 677 2.73 -15.46 -20.13
N VAL A 678 1.75 -15.44 -21.04
CA VAL A 678 0.63 -14.48 -21.03
C VAL A 678 -0.43 -14.92 -20.03
N LYS A 679 -0.65 -14.12 -18.99
CA LYS A 679 -1.74 -14.30 -18.04
C LYS A 679 -3.04 -13.78 -18.68
N LYS A 680 -4.14 -14.53 -18.53
CA LYS A 680 -5.42 -14.24 -19.19
C LYS A 680 -6.59 -14.36 -18.21
N LEU A 681 -7.59 -13.50 -18.38
CA LEU A 681 -8.88 -13.56 -17.70
C LEU A 681 -9.96 -13.73 -18.77
N GLU A 682 -10.71 -14.82 -18.70
CA GLU A 682 -11.70 -15.19 -19.72
C GLU A 682 -13.12 -14.73 -19.35
N GLN A 683 -13.99 -14.62 -20.36
CA GLN A 683 -15.40 -14.26 -20.22
C GLN A 683 -15.62 -12.89 -19.56
N VAL A 684 -14.86 -11.90 -19.99
CA VAL A 684 -14.92 -10.53 -19.45
C VAL A 684 -15.65 -9.62 -20.44
N PHE A 685 -16.55 -8.78 -19.94
CA PHE A 685 -17.18 -7.72 -20.71
C PHE A 685 -16.43 -6.40 -20.48
N VAL A 686 -16.47 -5.51 -21.47
CA VAL A 686 -15.82 -4.20 -21.40
C VAL A 686 -16.84 -3.07 -21.54
N ARG A 687 -16.68 -2.01 -20.74
CA ARG A 687 -17.41 -0.74 -20.83
C ARG A 687 -16.41 0.42 -20.97
N PRO A 688 -16.64 1.39 -21.88
CA PRO A 688 -17.69 1.40 -22.89
C PRO A 688 -17.52 0.25 -23.91
N THR A 689 -18.64 -0.26 -24.43
CA THR A 689 -18.61 -1.33 -25.43
C THR A 689 -18.12 -0.79 -26.77
N PRO A 690 -17.19 -1.48 -27.46
CA PRO A 690 -16.75 -1.09 -28.81
C PRO A 690 -17.86 -1.15 -29.87
N ASP A 691 -18.87 -1.99 -29.65
CA ASP A 691 -19.98 -2.29 -30.56
C ASP A 691 -21.32 -2.31 -29.79
N THR A 692 -22.44 -2.32 -30.50
CA THR A 692 -23.79 -2.31 -29.92
C THR A 692 -24.15 -3.62 -29.22
N LYS A 693 -23.49 -4.74 -29.58
CA LYS A 693 -23.70 -6.05 -28.96
C LYS A 693 -22.71 -6.29 -27.84
N LYS A 694 -23.22 -6.68 -26.67
CA LYS A 694 -22.43 -7.13 -25.52
C LYS A 694 -21.82 -8.50 -25.82
N ILE A 695 -20.51 -8.53 -26.06
CA ILE A 695 -19.76 -9.76 -26.39
C ILE A 695 -18.68 -9.97 -25.33
N GLY A 696 -18.56 -11.20 -24.83
CA GLY A 696 -17.51 -11.58 -23.89
C GLY A 696 -16.15 -11.73 -24.59
N GLY A 697 -15.10 -11.24 -23.94
CA GLY A 697 -13.72 -11.27 -24.43
C GLY A 697 -12.75 -11.82 -23.39
N VAL A 698 -11.47 -11.73 -23.73
CA VAL A 698 -10.36 -12.18 -22.90
C VAL A 698 -9.46 -10.98 -22.62
N LEU A 699 -9.21 -10.69 -21.34
CA LEU A 699 -8.27 -9.67 -20.90
C LEU A 699 -6.89 -10.33 -20.68
N GLN A 700 -5.85 -9.77 -21.29
CA GLN A 700 -4.50 -10.33 -21.33
C GLN A 700 -3.49 -9.32 -20.77
N ILE A 701 -2.54 -9.81 -19.98
CA ILE A 701 -1.46 -9.00 -19.42
C ILE A 701 -0.21 -9.15 -20.29
N HIS A 702 0.32 -8.02 -20.78
CA HIS A 702 1.52 -7.94 -21.61
C HIS A 702 2.63 -7.16 -20.88
N GLU A 703 3.77 -6.92 -21.53
CA GLU A 703 4.97 -6.38 -20.86
C GLU A 703 4.79 -4.93 -20.39
N ASN A 704 4.10 -4.11 -21.18
CA ASN A 704 3.91 -2.68 -20.92
C ASN A 704 2.43 -2.27 -20.82
N GLY A 705 1.49 -3.21 -20.71
CA GLY A 705 0.06 -2.90 -20.61
C GLY A 705 -0.88 -4.10 -20.66
N LEU A 706 -2.16 -3.79 -20.81
CA LEU A 706 -3.27 -4.73 -20.92
C LEU A 706 -3.80 -4.76 -22.35
N ARG A 707 -4.28 -5.93 -22.78
CA ARG A 707 -5.04 -6.09 -24.02
C ARG A 707 -6.35 -6.80 -23.74
N TYR A 708 -7.45 -6.17 -24.11
CA TYR A 708 -8.72 -6.84 -24.23
C TYR A 708 -8.93 -7.31 -25.67
N GLN A 709 -9.25 -8.58 -25.84
CA GLN A 709 -9.52 -9.19 -27.14
C GLN A 709 -10.92 -9.81 -27.14
N SER A 710 -11.78 -9.37 -28.06
CA SER A 710 -13.12 -9.98 -28.23
C SER A 710 -13.02 -11.43 -28.71
N SER A 711 -13.81 -12.33 -28.13
CA SER A 711 -13.72 -13.77 -28.44
C SER A 711 -14.21 -14.13 -29.85
N PHE A 712 -15.05 -13.28 -30.45
CA PHE A 712 -15.68 -13.55 -31.76
C PHE A 712 -15.06 -12.76 -32.91
N ARG A 713 -14.33 -11.68 -32.61
CA ARG A 713 -13.82 -10.72 -33.60
C ARG A 713 -12.39 -10.32 -33.27
N ALA A 714 -11.45 -10.81 -34.07
CA ALA A 714 -10.02 -10.58 -33.87
C ALA A 714 -9.58 -9.11 -34.13
N ASP A 715 -10.40 -8.34 -34.84
CA ASP A 715 -10.20 -6.92 -35.15
C ASP A 715 -10.57 -5.98 -33.99
N GLN A 716 -11.37 -6.45 -33.04
CA GLN A 716 -11.76 -5.68 -31.85
C GLN A 716 -10.78 -5.93 -30.69
N ARG A 717 -9.68 -5.18 -30.70
CA ARG A 717 -8.70 -5.12 -29.60
C ARG A 717 -8.70 -3.76 -28.93
N ILE A 718 -8.58 -3.74 -27.61
CA ILE A 718 -8.39 -2.53 -26.82
C ILE A 718 -7.07 -2.69 -26.08
N ASP A 719 -6.12 -1.82 -26.38
CA ASP A 719 -4.81 -1.80 -25.76
C ASP A 719 -4.76 -0.65 -24.76
N ILE A 720 -4.31 -0.94 -23.53
CA ILE A 720 -4.18 0.03 -22.45
C ILE A 720 -2.78 -0.08 -21.87
N LEU A 721 -1.93 0.92 -22.12
CA LEU A 721 -0.58 0.94 -21.55
C LEU A 721 -0.58 1.22 -20.05
N PHE A 722 0.32 0.58 -19.31
CA PHE A 722 0.48 0.84 -17.88
C PHE A 722 0.83 2.30 -17.58
N SER A 723 1.59 2.96 -18.46
CA SER A 723 1.96 4.37 -18.29
C SER A 723 0.77 5.33 -18.31
N ASN A 724 -0.32 4.96 -19.00
CA ASN A 724 -1.52 5.78 -19.13
C ASN A 724 -2.58 5.47 -18.07
N ILE A 725 -2.44 4.39 -17.30
CA ILE A 725 -3.34 4.12 -16.17
C ILE A 725 -2.93 5.05 -15.03
N LYS A 726 -3.91 5.81 -14.51
CA LYS A 726 -3.76 6.63 -13.33
C LYS A 726 -4.12 5.84 -12.07
N HIS A 727 -5.29 5.20 -12.08
CA HIS A 727 -5.80 4.41 -10.97
C HIS A 727 -6.35 3.07 -11.47
N LEU A 728 -6.08 2.00 -10.73
CA LEU A 728 -6.58 0.66 -10.99
C LEU A 728 -7.42 0.21 -9.80
N PHE A 729 -8.72 0.01 -10.02
CA PHE A 729 -9.64 -0.42 -8.97
C PHE A 729 -10.09 -1.86 -9.18
N PHE A 730 -10.19 -2.61 -8.09
CA PHE A 730 -10.93 -3.87 -8.03
C PHE A 730 -12.13 -3.70 -7.10
N GLN A 731 -13.34 -3.87 -7.64
CA GLN A 731 -14.57 -3.84 -6.85
C GLN A 731 -15.23 -5.23 -6.82
N PRO A 732 -15.42 -5.83 -5.63
CA PRO A 732 -16.02 -7.15 -5.48
C PRO A 732 -17.53 -7.12 -5.69
N CYS A 733 -18.12 -8.28 -5.96
CA CYS A 733 -19.57 -8.46 -6.13
C CYS A 733 -20.36 -8.55 -4.79
N LYS A 734 -19.86 -7.91 -3.72
CA LYS A 734 -20.52 -7.91 -2.40
C LYS A 734 -21.72 -6.96 -2.42
N GLU A 735 -22.94 -7.52 -2.34
CA GLU A 735 -24.23 -6.81 -2.51
C GLU A 735 -24.47 -6.26 -3.93
N GLU A 736 -23.63 -6.65 -4.89
CA GLU A 736 -23.68 -6.18 -6.27
C GLU A 736 -23.75 -7.38 -7.22
N LEU A 737 -24.31 -7.20 -8.42
CA LEU A 737 -24.46 -8.30 -9.39
C LEU A 737 -23.23 -8.52 -10.27
N ILE A 738 -22.28 -7.59 -10.25
CA ILE A 738 -21.10 -7.58 -11.12
C ILE A 738 -19.81 -7.47 -10.32
N VAL A 739 -18.77 -8.16 -10.78
CA VAL A 739 -17.38 -7.99 -10.32
C VAL A 739 -16.63 -7.14 -11.33
N ILE A 740 -15.82 -6.19 -10.86
CA ILE A 740 -15.26 -5.11 -11.69
C ILE A 740 -13.74 -4.99 -11.49
N ILE A 741 -13.03 -4.82 -12.61
CA ILE A 741 -11.69 -4.21 -12.68
C ILE A 741 -11.82 -2.91 -13.48
N HIS A 742 -11.56 -1.77 -12.87
CA HIS A 742 -11.71 -0.45 -13.50
C HIS A 742 -10.35 0.22 -13.68
N CYS A 743 -10.07 0.70 -14.88
CA CYS A 743 -8.88 1.47 -15.20
C CYS A 743 -9.29 2.92 -15.47
N HIS A 744 -8.91 3.84 -14.60
CA HIS A 744 -9.03 5.27 -14.82
C HIS A 744 -7.74 5.79 -15.46
N LEU A 745 -7.84 6.45 -16.61
CA LEU A 745 -6.71 6.84 -17.46
C LEU A 745 -6.28 8.30 -17.23
N LYS A 746 -5.01 8.59 -17.46
CA LYS A 746 -4.46 9.97 -17.45
C LYS A 746 -4.89 10.75 -18.68
N SER A 747 -4.84 10.10 -19.85
CA SER A 747 -5.28 10.67 -21.12
C SER A 747 -6.40 9.82 -21.73
N PRO A 748 -7.44 10.44 -22.31
CA PRO A 748 -8.59 9.73 -22.84
C PRO A 748 -8.21 8.94 -24.09
N ILE A 749 -8.80 7.75 -24.24
CA ILE A 749 -8.62 6.91 -25.41
C ILE A 749 -9.94 6.74 -26.16
N MET A 750 -9.84 6.41 -27.44
CA MET A 750 -10.99 6.06 -28.28
C MET A 750 -11.25 4.56 -28.19
N ILE A 751 -12.43 4.19 -27.69
CA ILE A 751 -12.94 2.81 -27.71
C ILE A 751 -14.19 2.80 -28.58
N GLY A 752 -14.10 2.14 -29.74
CA GLY A 752 -15.14 2.24 -30.77
C GLY A 752 -15.31 3.69 -31.23
N LYS A 753 -16.48 4.29 -30.98
CA LYS A 753 -16.78 5.70 -31.29
C LYS A 753 -16.74 6.63 -30.07
N ARG A 754 -16.49 6.10 -28.86
CA ARG A 754 -16.57 6.87 -27.61
C ARG A 754 -15.17 7.22 -27.12
N LYS A 755 -14.93 8.51 -26.87
CA LYS A 755 -13.77 9.02 -26.11
C LYS A 755 -14.04 8.80 -24.63
N THR A 756 -13.18 8.07 -23.92
CA THR A 756 -13.36 7.79 -22.50
C THR A 756 -12.04 7.89 -21.73
N LEU A 757 -12.12 8.35 -20.49
CA LEU A 757 -11.05 8.24 -19.49
C LEU A 757 -11.17 6.95 -18.68
N ASP A 758 -12.35 6.35 -18.67
CA ASP A 758 -12.68 5.22 -17.81
C ASP A 758 -12.95 3.99 -18.66
N VAL A 759 -12.23 2.91 -18.34
CA VAL A 759 -12.39 1.61 -18.98
C VAL A 759 -12.63 0.56 -17.92
N GLN A 760 -13.79 -0.06 -17.97
CA GLN A 760 -14.24 -1.03 -16.98
C GLN A 760 -14.32 -2.41 -17.60
N PHE A 761 -13.74 -3.39 -16.91
CA PHE A 761 -13.79 -4.80 -17.24
C PHE A 761 -14.62 -5.52 -16.17
N TYR A 762 -15.70 -6.19 -16.57
CA TYR A 762 -16.63 -6.76 -15.59
C TYR A 762 -17.18 -8.13 -16.02
N ARG A 763 -17.66 -8.89 -15.04
CA ARG A 763 -18.40 -10.15 -15.25
C ARG A 763 -19.61 -10.20 -14.33
N GLU A 764 -20.73 -10.67 -14.84
CA GLU A 764 -21.97 -10.84 -14.08
C GLU A 764 -21.89 -12.13 -13.25
N ALA A 765 -22.29 -12.04 -11.97
CA ALA A 765 -22.19 -13.14 -11.03
C ALA A 765 -23.44 -14.04 -11.00
N SER A 766 -24.59 -13.47 -11.34
CA SER A 766 -25.86 -14.17 -11.53
C SER A 766 -26.14 -14.31 -13.02
N ASP A 767 -26.33 -15.54 -13.50
CA ASP A 767 -27.10 -15.74 -14.71
C ASP A 767 -28.54 -15.38 -14.34
N MET A 768 -29.07 -14.26 -14.83
CA MET A 768 -30.53 -14.08 -14.83
C MET A 768 -31.09 -15.35 -15.46
N ALA A 769 -31.76 -16.17 -14.67
CA ALA A 769 -32.44 -17.37 -15.12
C ALA A 769 -33.68 -16.98 -15.93
N PHE A 770 -33.49 -16.22 -17.00
CA PHE A 770 -34.50 -15.90 -17.99
C PHE A 770 -34.25 -16.84 -19.18
N ASP A 771 -34.76 -18.06 -19.04
CA ASP A 771 -34.90 -18.96 -20.17
C ASP A 771 -36.13 -18.50 -20.97
N GLU A 772 -35.87 -17.62 -21.93
CA GLU A 772 -36.83 -17.11 -22.91
C GLU A 772 -37.16 -18.14 -24.01
N THR A 773 -36.79 -19.41 -23.82
CA THR A 773 -37.11 -20.49 -24.74
C THR A 773 -37.93 -21.56 -24.05
N GLY A 774 -39.24 -21.44 -24.23
CA GLY A 774 -40.24 -22.36 -23.69
C GLY A 774 -39.96 -23.84 -23.99
N GLY A 775 -40.44 -24.68 -23.09
CA GLY A 775 -40.78 -26.06 -23.43
C GLY A 775 -40.11 -27.18 -22.64
N ARG A 776 -39.58 -26.96 -21.43
CA ARG A 776 -39.32 -28.08 -20.50
C ARG A 776 -39.74 -27.74 -19.08
N LYS A 777 -40.83 -28.39 -18.64
CA LYS A 777 -41.33 -28.43 -17.26
C LYS A 777 -40.16 -28.66 -16.29
N ARG A 778 -39.67 -27.58 -15.66
CA ARG A 778 -38.87 -27.70 -14.44
C ARG A 778 -39.80 -28.26 -13.37
N ARG A 779 -39.41 -29.38 -12.76
CA ARG A 779 -40.01 -29.79 -11.49
C ARG A 779 -39.73 -28.65 -10.52
N TYR A 780 -40.77 -27.92 -10.14
CA TYR A 780 -40.74 -27.12 -8.91
C TYR A 780 -40.37 -28.08 -7.78
N ARG A 781 -39.13 -27.99 -7.28
CA ARG A 781 -38.76 -28.58 -6.00
C ARG A 781 -38.87 -27.44 -4.99
N TYR A 782 -40.02 -27.40 -4.35
CA TYR A 782 -40.26 -26.53 -3.19
C TYR A 782 -39.73 -27.26 -1.97
N GLY A 783 -38.66 -26.71 -1.40
CA GLY A 783 -38.16 -27.06 -0.09
C GLY A 783 -37.17 -25.99 0.33
N ASP A 784 -37.31 -25.50 1.56
CA ASP A 784 -36.38 -24.52 2.15
C ASP A 784 -34.92 -24.98 2.07
N GLU A 785 -34.67 -26.30 1.98
CA GLU A 785 -33.32 -26.86 1.72
C GLU A 785 -32.79 -26.58 0.31
N ASP A 786 -33.62 -26.61 -0.73
CA ASP A 786 -33.19 -26.40 -2.12
C ASP A 786 -32.96 -24.91 -2.40
N GLU A 787 -33.74 -24.01 -1.79
CA GLU A 787 -33.51 -22.56 -1.86
C GLU A 787 -32.24 -22.15 -1.10
N LEU A 788 -32.03 -22.70 0.10
CA LEU A 788 -30.79 -22.52 0.86
C LEU A 788 -29.58 -23.06 0.07
N GLN A 789 -29.75 -24.17 -0.66
CA GLN A 789 -28.70 -24.74 -1.48
C GLN A 789 -28.37 -23.86 -2.70
N GLN A 790 -29.37 -23.29 -3.38
CA GLN A 790 -29.16 -22.34 -4.48
C GLN A 790 -28.50 -21.05 -3.98
N GLU A 791 -28.92 -20.53 -2.83
CA GLU A 791 -28.30 -19.35 -2.21
C GLU A 791 -26.83 -19.63 -1.83
N GLN A 792 -26.53 -20.82 -1.31
CA GLN A 792 -25.15 -21.24 -1.02
C GLN A 792 -24.31 -21.41 -2.29
N GLU A 793 -24.89 -21.94 -3.38
CA GLU A 793 -24.21 -22.07 -4.67
C GLU A 793 -23.93 -20.70 -5.31
N GLU A 794 -24.86 -19.77 -5.23
CA GLU A 794 -24.68 -18.39 -5.69
C GLU A 794 -23.59 -17.67 -4.89
N ARG A 795 -23.61 -17.78 -3.55
CA ARG A 795 -22.55 -17.24 -2.67
C ARG A 795 -21.18 -17.84 -3.00
N LYS A 796 -21.10 -19.15 -3.25
CA LYS A 796 -19.86 -19.82 -3.66
C LYS A 796 -19.38 -19.31 -5.02
N ARG A 797 -20.29 -19.11 -6.00
CA ARG A 797 -19.95 -18.59 -7.33
C ARG A 797 -19.42 -17.15 -7.24
N LYS A 798 -20.11 -16.27 -6.51
CA LYS A 798 -19.68 -14.90 -6.20
C LYS A 798 -18.29 -14.86 -5.56
N ALA A 799 -18.06 -15.68 -4.53
CA ALA A 799 -16.76 -15.76 -3.87
C ALA A 799 -15.63 -16.29 -4.79
N MET A 800 -15.93 -17.24 -5.69
CA MET A 800 -14.97 -17.75 -6.68
C MET A 800 -14.63 -16.69 -7.74
N LEU A 801 -15.64 -15.97 -8.23
CA LEU A 801 -15.52 -14.83 -9.14
C LEU A 801 -14.64 -13.72 -8.56
N ASP A 802 -14.93 -13.29 -7.34
CA ASP A 802 -14.15 -12.25 -6.65
C ASP A 802 -12.70 -12.67 -6.46
N LYS A 803 -12.47 -13.94 -6.11
CA LYS A 803 -11.12 -14.48 -5.96
C LYS A 803 -10.36 -14.49 -7.29
N GLU A 804 -11.01 -14.85 -8.39
CA GLU A 804 -10.42 -14.86 -9.73
C GLU A 804 -10.05 -13.44 -10.19
N PHE A 805 -11.00 -12.51 -10.12
CA PHE A 805 -10.78 -11.11 -10.52
C PHE A 805 -9.76 -10.40 -9.62
N LYS A 806 -9.80 -10.62 -8.29
CA LYS A 806 -8.79 -10.08 -7.37
C LYS A 806 -7.39 -10.59 -7.69
N THR A 807 -7.25 -11.90 -7.89
CA THR A 807 -5.95 -12.49 -8.24
C THR A 807 -5.44 -11.93 -9.56
N PHE A 808 -6.31 -11.73 -10.54
CA PHE A 808 -5.93 -11.15 -11.83
C PHE A 808 -5.53 -9.67 -11.69
N ALA A 809 -6.26 -8.87 -10.90
CA ALA A 809 -5.93 -7.47 -10.64
C ALA A 809 -4.59 -7.32 -9.90
N GLU A 810 -4.29 -8.18 -8.92
CA GLU A 810 -2.98 -8.25 -8.26
C GLU A 810 -1.86 -8.57 -9.27
N GLN A 811 -2.12 -9.48 -10.22
CA GLN A 811 -1.17 -9.79 -11.29
C GLN A 811 -0.93 -8.62 -12.26
N ILE A 812 -1.92 -7.75 -12.47
CA ILE A 812 -1.77 -6.51 -13.26
C ILE A 812 -0.81 -5.56 -12.52
N SER A 813 -1.02 -5.35 -11.23
CA SER A 813 -0.16 -4.51 -10.40
C SER A 813 1.28 -5.05 -10.35
N ASP A 814 1.47 -6.36 -10.14
CA ASP A 814 2.79 -7.01 -10.18
C ASP A 814 3.51 -6.81 -11.53
N ALA A 815 2.78 -6.96 -12.64
CA ALA A 815 3.33 -6.82 -13.99
C ALA A 815 3.76 -5.37 -14.30
N SER A 816 3.13 -4.38 -13.64
CA SER A 816 3.47 -2.97 -13.77
C SER A 816 4.80 -2.59 -13.10
N LYS A 817 5.43 -3.50 -12.34
CA LYS A 817 6.69 -3.28 -11.58
C LYS A 817 6.61 -2.10 -10.60
N GLY A 818 5.45 -1.89 -9.98
CA GLY A 818 5.21 -0.82 -9.01
C GLY A 818 4.87 0.54 -9.63
N LEU A 819 4.45 0.59 -10.90
CA LEU A 819 3.91 1.81 -11.52
C LEU A 819 2.43 2.04 -11.17
N ILE A 820 1.69 0.96 -10.92
CA ILE A 820 0.25 0.98 -10.66
C ILE A 820 -0.02 0.16 -9.40
N ASP A 821 -0.62 0.80 -8.41
CA ASP A 821 -1.12 0.14 -7.21
C ASP A 821 -2.58 -0.27 -7.40
N LEU A 822 -2.93 -1.43 -6.82
CA LEU A 822 -4.31 -1.93 -6.83
C LEU A 822 -5.10 -1.36 -5.66
N ASP A 823 -6.14 -0.59 -5.97
CA ASP A 823 -7.03 0.00 -4.97
C ASP A 823 -8.34 -0.79 -4.85
N ILE A 824 -8.81 -0.95 -3.61
CA ILE A 824 -10.06 -1.66 -3.27
C ILE A 824 -10.94 -0.70 -2.45
N PRO A 825 -12.22 -0.49 -2.82
CA PRO A 825 -13.11 0.42 -2.10
C PRO A 825 -13.47 -0.07 -0.70
N PHE A 826 -13.50 0.87 0.24
CA PHE A 826 -13.96 0.66 1.61
C PHE A 826 -15.47 0.91 1.69
N ARG A 827 -16.28 -0.12 1.41
CA ARG A 827 -17.75 0.00 1.39
C ARG A 827 -18.33 0.52 2.72
N GLU A 828 -17.76 0.14 3.86
CA GLU A 828 -18.21 0.55 5.21
C GLU A 828 -18.09 2.07 5.46
N LEU A 829 -17.20 2.74 4.74
CA LEU A 829 -16.97 4.18 4.83
C LEU A 829 -17.74 4.94 3.74
N GLY A 830 -18.48 4.24 2.88
CA GLY A 830 -19.27 4.85 1.83
C GLY A 830 -20.53 5.53 2.34
N PHE A 831 -21.12 6.35 1.47
CA PHE A 831 -22.35 7.07 1.72
C PHE A 831 -23.16 7.20 0.43
N GLN A 832 -24.47 7.37 0.57
CA GLN A 832 -25.35 7.65 -0.56
C GLN A 832 -25.27 9.14 -0.91
N GLY A 833 -25.14 9.45 -2.19
CA GLY A 833 -25.13 10.81 -2.70
C GLY A 833 -25.48 10.85 -4.18
N VAL A 834 -25.74 12.05 -4.70
CA VAL A 834 -26.16 12.29 -6.08
C VAL A 834 -25.08 13.14 -6.77
N PRO A 835 -23.99 12.53 -7.27
CA PRO A 835 -22.95 13.26 -7.99
C PRO A 835 -23.36 13.70 -9.40
N PHE A 836 -24.34 13.00 -9.98
CA PHE A 836 -24.86 13.25 -11.31
C PHE A 836 -26.38 13.41 -11.27
N ARG A 837 -27.14 12.48 -11.85
CA ARG A 837 -28.62 12.51 -11.88
C ARG A 837 -29.30 11.45 -11.01
N SER A 838 -28.54 10.49 -10.51
CA SER A 838 -29.04 9.37 -9.71
C SER A 838 -28.30 9.26 -8.39
N ALA A 839 -29.01 8.75 -7.38
CA ALA A 839 -28.39 8.36 -6.12
C ALA A 839 -27.48 7.16 -6.36
N VAL A 840 -26.22 7.30 -5.97
CA VAL A 840 -25.21 6.25 -6.05
C VAL A 840 -24.48 6.13 -4.72
N PHE A 841 -24.00 4.92 -4.44
CA PHE A 841 -23.19 4.67 -3.27
C PHE A 841 -21.74 5.07 -3.54
N CYS A 842 -21.34 6.23 -3.00
CA CYS A 842 -19.99 6.76 -3.10
C CYS A 842 -19.10 6.05 -2.07
N MET A 843 -18.02 5.42 -2.52
CA MET A 843 -17.10 4.65 -1.67
C MET A 843 -15.70 5.26 -1.70
N PRO A 844 -15.10 5.57 -0.55
CA PRO A 844 -13.70 5.95 -0.51
C PRO A 844 -12.80 4.73 -0.75
N THR A 845 -11.66 4.97 -1.37
CA THR A 845 -10.52 4.04 -1.53
C THR A 845 -9.32 4.63 -0.79
N ARG A 846 -8.11 4.14 -1.05
CA ARG A 846 -6.90 4.70 -0.45
C ARG A 846 -6.66 6.14 -0.91
N ASP A 847 -6.73 6.35 -2.22
CA ASP A 847 -6.33 7.62 -2.84
C ASP A 847 -7.47 8.33 -3.60
N CYS A 848 -8.66 7.70 -3.73
CA CYS A 848 -9.81 8.24 -4.47
C CYS A 848 -11.15 8.09 -3.73
N LEU A 849 -12.13 8.94 -4.05
CA LEU A 849 -13.56 8.69 -3.82
C LEU A 849 -14.19 8.22 -5.13
N ILE A 850 -14.85 7.05 -5.12
CA ILE A 850 -15.32 6.40 -6.34
C ILE A 850 -16.78 5.94 -6.29
N SER A 851 -17.40 5.89 -7.47
CA SER A 851 -18.64 5.13 -7.74
C SER A 851 -18.52 4.52 -9.13
N LEU A 852 -18.42 3.18 -9.20
CA LEU A 852 -18.07 2.45 -10.43
C LEU A 852 -19.17 1.50 -10.93
N ILE A 853 -20.29 1.33 -10.21
CA ILE A 853 -21.32 0.36 -10.59
C ILE A 853 -21.97 0.74 -11.92
N ASP A 854 -22.49 1.97 -11.98
CA ASP A 854 -23.19 2.49 -13.14
C ASP A 854 -22.52 3.75 -13.70
N PRO A 855 -22.43 3.87 -15.03
CA PRO A 855 -21.99 5.11 -15.65
C PRO A 855 -23.09 6.19 -15.55
N PRO A 856 -22.73 7.47 -15.41
CA PRO A 856 -21.37 8.02 -15.38
C PRO A 856 -20.63 7.69 -14.08
N TYR A 857 -19.35 7.30 -14.22
CA TYR A 857 -18.52 6.92 -13.09
C TYR A 857 -18.01 8.16 -12.35
N LEU A 858 -18.02 8.09 -11.01
CA LEU A 858 -17.37 9.08 -10.17
C LEU A 858 -15.97 8.57 -9.85
N VAL A 859 -14.92 9.33 -10.20
CA VAL A 859 -13.54 9.07 -9.78
C VAL A 859 -12.89 10.40 -9.39
N VAL A 860 -12.81 10.66 -8.09
CA VAL A 860 -12.20 11.88 -7.54
C VAL A 860 -10.89 11.49 -6.86
N THR A 861 -9.75 11.97 -7.39
CA THR A 861 -8.44 11.75 -6.76
C THR A 861 -8.26 12.71 -5.59
N LEU A 862 -8.04 12.19 -4.38
CA LEU A 862 -8.02 12.97 -3.15
C LEU A 862 -6.85 13.97 -3.10
N GLU A 863 -5.69 13.59 -3.64
CA GLU A 863 -4.50 14.45 -3.70
C GLU A 863 -4.70 15.69 -4.61
N GLU A 864 -5.62 15.64 -5.57
CA GLU A 864 -5.90 16.73 -6.51
C GLU A 864 -6.91 17.74 -5.96
N ILE A 865 -7.45 17.53 -4.76
CA ILE A 865 -8.43 18.43 -4.13
C ILE A 865 -7.68 19.59 -3.48
N GLU A 866 -8.13 20.81 -3.78
CA GLU A 866 -7.68 22.05 -3.15
C GLU A 866 -8.47 22.30 -1.85
N ILE A 867 -9.80 22.29 -1.93
CA ILE A 867 -10.73 22.49 -0.81
C ILE A 867 -12.04 21.71 -1.04
N ALA A 868 -12.68 21.27 0.04
CA ALA A 868 -14.05 20.77 0.02
C ALA A 868 -15.01 21.80 0.65
N HIS A 869 -16.13 22.11 0.00
CA HIS A 869 -17.15 23.02 0.54
C HIS A 869 -18.44 22.26 0.81
N LEU A 870 -18.95 22.38 2.04
CA LEU A 870 -20.19 21.78 2.50
C LEU A 870 -21.31 22.83 2.37
N GLU A 871 -22.19 22.67 1.38
CA GLU A 871 -23.29 23.60 1.13
C GLU A 871 -24.57 23.13 1.83
N ARG A 872 -25.47 24.07 2.12
CA ARG A 872 -26.77 23.85 2.78
C ARG A 872 -26.64 23.25 4.18
N VAL A 873 -25.56 23.58 4.88
CA VAL A 873 -25.38 23.22 6.29
C VAL A 873 -26.16 24.21 7.15
N GLN A 874 -27.46 23.94 7.34
CA GLN A 874 -28.32 24.72 8.24
C GLN A 874 -29.20 23.81 9.10
N PHE A 875 -29.61 24.30 10.26
CA PHE A 875 -30.54 23.59 11.13
C PHE A 875 -31.92 23.44 10.46
N GLY A 876 -32.40 22.20 10.32
CA GLY A 876 -33.74 21.89 9.78
C GLY A 876 -33.77 21.30 8.36
N LEU A 877 -32.65 21.31 7.62
CA LEU A 877 -32.54 20.55 6.37
C LEU A 877 -32.22 19.08 6.66
N LYS A 878 -32.75 18.16 5.83
CA LYS A 878 -32.46 16.72 5.95
C LYS A 878 -31.16 16.33 5.25
N ASN A 879 -30.76 17.08 4.23
CA ASN A 879 -29.62 16.78 3.37
C ASN A 879 -28.77 18.02 3.16
N PHE A 880 -27.45 17.83 3.02
CA PHE A 880 -26.48 18.84 2.61
C PHE A 880 -25.82 18.43 1.28
N ASP A 881 -25.05 19.34 0.66
CA ASP A 881 -24.28 19.04 -0.55
C ASP A 881 -22.77 19.18 -0.27
N LEU A 882 -21.96 18.42 -1.01
CA LEU A 882 -20.50 18.45 -0.93
C LEU A 882 -19.91 18.83 -2.28
N VAL A 883 -19.09 19.87 -2.32
CA VAL A 883 -18.41 20.35 -3.51
C VAL A 883 -16.91 20.17 -3.38
N PHE A 884 -16.29 19.49 -4.35
CA PHE A 884 -14.84 19.37 -4.45
C PHE A 884 -14.28 20.36 -5.47
N VAL A 885 -13.41 21.25 -5.00
CA VAL A 885 -12.61 22.14 -5.84
C VAL A 885 -11.24 21.52 -6.04
N PHE A 886 -10.78 21.44 -7.28
CA PHE A 886 -9.48 20.86 -7.62
C PHE A 886 -8.36 21.91 -7.60
N LYS A 887 -7.13 21.45 -7.38
CA LYS A 887 -5.89 22.26 -7.47
C LYS A 887 -5.69 22.87 -8.87
N ASP A 888 -6.12 22.16 -9.90
CA ASP A 888 -6.22 22.69 -11.25
C ASP A 888 -7.58 23.36 -11.43
N PHE A 889 -7.60 24.70 -11.35
CA PHE A 889 -8.80 25.50 -11.47
C PHE A 889 -9.46 25.46 -12.86
N HIS A 890 -8.79 24.91 -13.88
CA HIS A 890 -9.41 24.69 -15.20
C HIS A 890 -10.34 23.48 -15.19
N LYS A 891 -10.15 22.55 -14.26
CA LYS A 891 -11.01 21.37 -14.09
C LYS A 891 -12.33 21.81 -13.45
N PRO A 892 -13.49 21.38 -14.00
CA PRO A 892 -14.77 21.70 -13.39
C PRO A 892 -14.86 21.09 -11.99
N VAL A 893 -15.50 21.83 -11.07
CA VAL A 893 -15.80 21.34 -9.72
C VAL A 893 -16.73 20.13 -9.77
N VAL A 894 -16.62 19.25 -8.78
CA VAL A 894 -17.49 18.07 -8.66
C VAL A 894 -18.47 18.31 -7.52
N HIS A 895 -19.76 18.17 -7.82
CA HIS A 895 -20.84 18.23 -6.84
C HIS A 895 -21.25 16.82 -6.44
N ILE A 896 -21.51 16.60 -5.15
CA ILE A 896 -22.18 15.42 -4.63
C ILE A 896 -23.36 15.90 -3.80
N ASN A 897 -24.56 15.77 -4.38
CA ASN A 897 -25.75 16.36 -3.80
C ASN A 897 -26.52 15.37 -2.91
N THR A 898 -27.44 15.90 -2.11
CA THR A 898 -28.42 15.11 -1.36
C THR A 898 -27.77 14.10 -0.40
N ILE A 899 -26.74 14.54 0.33
CA ILE A 899 -26.09 13.72 1.35
C ILE A 899 -26.87 13.86 2.67
N PRO A 900 -27.25 12.76 3.34
CA PRO A 900 -27.96 12.83 4.63
C PRO A 900 -27.21 13.63 5.69
N MET A 901 -27.89 14.53 6.39
CA MET A 901 -27.30 15.37 7.45
C MET A 901 -26.68 14.57 8.60
N GLU A 902 -27.18 13.36 8.85
CA GLU A 902 -26.62 12.42 9.84
C GLU A 902 -25.14 12.08 9.54
N LEU A 903 -24.70 12.19 8.29
CA LEU A 903 -23.34 11.88 7.85
C LEU A 903 -22.42 13.11 7.79
N LEU A 904 -22.91 14.30 8.16
CA LEU A 904 -22.14 15.55 8.09
C LEU A 904 -20.85 15.47 8.91
N GLU A 905 -20.96 15.06 10.18
CA GLU A 905 -19.82 14.95 11.09
C GLU A 905 -18.85 13.84 10.66
N ASP A 906 -19.37 12.74 10.13
CA ASP A 906 -18.55 11.66 9.57
C ASP A 906 -17.73 12.13 8.36
N ILE A 907 -18.34 12.93 7.47
CA ILE A 907 -17.66 13.50 6.29
C ILE A 907 -16.64 14.56 6.71
N LYS A 908 -16.95 15.44 7.66
CA LYS A 908 -15.97 16.41 8.22
C LYS A 908 -14.76 15.70 8.83
N ASN A 909 -15.00 14.64 9.59
CA ASN A 909 -13.94 13.81 10.17
C ASN A 909 -13.12 13.09 9.09
N TRP A 910 -13.78 12.55 8.06
CA TRP A 910 -13.11 11.94 6.93
C TRP A 910 -12.20 12.93 6.20
N LEU A 911 -12.71 14.11 5.83
CA LEU A 911 -11.95 15.17 5.15
C LEU A 911 -10.73 15.62 5.96
N THR A 912 -10.89 15.77 7.28
CA THR A 912 -9.79 16.07 8.21
C THR A 912 -8.74 14.97 8.22
N ASN A 913 -9.18 13.70 8.25
CA ASN A 913 -8.27 12.56 8.25
C ASN A 913 -7.50 12.44 6.94
N VAL A 914 -8.06 12.81 5.79
CA VAL A 914 -7.35 12.78 4.49
C VAL A 914 -6.57 14.07 4.20
N ASP A 915 -6.38 14.93 5.20
CA ASP A 915 -5.67 16.22 5.09
C ASP A 915 -6.27 17.16 4.01
N ILE A 916 -7.59 17.12 3.84
CA ILE A 916 -8.33 18.03 2.95
C ILE A 916 -8.98 19.14 3.80
N PRO A 917 -8.68 20.43 3.53
CA PRO A 917 -9.36 21.51 4.21
C PRO A 917 -10.81 21.58 3.74
N PHE A 918 -11.72 21.85 4.68
CA PHE A 918 -13.12 22.06 4.36
C PHE A 918 -13.65 23.41 4.85
N SER A 919 -14.73 23.87 4.24
CA SER A 919 -15.52 25.03 4.65
C SER A 919 -17.00 24.67 4.62
N GLU A 920 -17.84 25.45 5.31
CA GLU A 920 -19.29 25.23 5.36
C GLU A 920 -20.04 26.51 5.00
N GLY A 921 -21.18 26.35 4.34
CA GLY A 921 -22.03 27.45 3.90
C GLY A 921 -23.52 27.07 3.96
N GLN A 922 -24.36 28.05 4.27
CA GLN A 922 -25.82 27.85 4.31
C GLN A 922 -26.46 27.86 2.91
N MET A 923 -25.81 28.52 1.95
CA MET A 923 -26.31 28.70 0.58
C MET A 923 -25.38 28.04 -0.43
N ASN A 924 -25.92 27.73 -1.60
CA ASN A 924 -25.12 27.21 -2.71
C ASN A 924 -24.38 28.36 -3.40
N LEU A 925 -23.09 28.18 -3.65
CA LEU A 925 -22.28 29.17 -4.34
C LEU A 925 -22.37 29.01 -5.86
N ASN A 926 -22.28 30.12 -6.59
CA ASN A 926 -22.11 30.07 -8.03
C ASN A 926 -20.64 29.77 -8.39
N TRP A 927 -20.26 28.50 -8.29
CA TRP A 927 -18.91 28.03 -8.61
C TRP A 927 -18.47 28.39 -10.03
N GLY A 928 -19.39 28.43 -10.99
CA GLY A 928 -19.07 28.79 -12.37
C GLY A 928 -18.62 30.24 -12.53
N ALA A 929 -19.19 31.17 -11.76
CA ALA A 929 -18.75 32.56 -11.70
C ALA A 929 -17.49 32.71 -10.84
N LEU A 930 -17.48 32.10 -9.65
CA LEU A 930 -16.37 32.16 -8.70
C LEU A 930 -15.06 31.64 -9.32
N MET A 931 -15.10 30.46 -9.96
CA MET A 931 -13.92 29.87 -10.60
C MET A 931 -13.43 30.71 -11.78
N LYS A 932 -14.31 31.44 -12.49
CA LYS A 932 -13.87 32.38 -13.54
C LYS A 932 -13.13 33.58 -12.96
N THR A 933 -13.60 34.10 -11.84
CA THR A 933 -12.92 35.19 -11.11
C THR A 933 -11.56 34.72 -10.60
N ILE A 934 -11.49 33.55 -9.95
CA ILE A 934 -10.23 32.96 -9.46
C ILE A 934 -9.26 32.69 -10.64
N LEU A 935 -9.76 32.17 -11.76
CA LEU A 935 -8.93 31.95 -12.95
C LEU A 935 -8.44 33.24 -13.61
N SER A 936 -9.13 34.37 -13.42
CA SER A 936 -8.71 35.64 -14.02
C SER A 936 -7.48 36.21 -13.31
N ASP A 937 -7.44 36.12 -11.98
CA ASP A 937 -6.29 36.50 -11.17
C ASP A 937 -6.16 35.59 -9.94
N PRO A 938 -5.49 34.43 -10.09
CA PRO A 938 -5.27 33.50 -8.99
C PRO A 938 -4.37 34.08 -7.89
N TYR A 939 -3.48 35.02 -8.24
CA TYR A 939 -2.52 35.57 -7.30
C TYR A 939 -3.20 36.52 -6.31
N SER A 940 -4.03 37.47 -6.79
CA SER A 940 -4.78 38.35 -5.89
C SER A 940 -5.72 37.57 -4.98
N PHE A 941 -6.37 36.51 -5.50
CA PHE A 941 -7.21 35.63 -4.69
C PHE A 941 -6.45 35.09 -3.45
N PHE A 942 -5.26 34.54 -3.63
CA PHE A 942 -4.45 34.10 -2.50
C PHE A 942 -3.83 35.26 -1.72
N ALA A 943 -3.51 36.41 -2.32
CA ALA A 943 -3.02 37.57 -1.57
C ALA A 943 -4.07 38.12 -0.57
N ASP A 944 -5.34 38.10 -0.96
CA ASP A 944 -6.48 38.65 -0.21
C ASP A 944 -7.07 37.65 0.80
N GLY A 945 -6.33 36.60 1.16
CA GLY A 945 -6.73 35.61 2.16
C GLY A 945 -7.38 34.34 1.60
N GLY A 946 -7.46 34.18 0.28
CA GLY A 946 -7.83 32.95 -0.40
C GLY A 946 -9.17 32.38 0.07
N TRP A 947 -9.15 31.13 0.53
CA TRP A 947 -10.34 30.43 0.98
C TRP A 947 -10.84 30.84 2.38
N ARG A 948 -10.15 31.75 3.08
CA ARG A 948 -10.56 32.21 4.43
C ARG A 948 -11.91 32.92 4.43
N GLY A 949 -12.27 33.58 3.34
CA GLY A 949 -13.59 34.20 3.17
C GLY A 949 -14.76 33.21 3.26
N LEU A 950 -14.52 31.91 3.03
CA LEU A 950 -15.53 30.86 3.20
C LEU A 950 -15.58 30.27 4.61
N THR A 951 -14.64 30.61 5.49
CA THR A 951 -14.50 30.00 6.83
C THR A 951 -15.00 30.88 7.97
N GLY A 952 -15.38 32.14 7.71
CA GLY A 952 -15.98 33.04 8.71
C GLY A 952 -15.02 33.63 9.75
N GLU A 953 -13.73 33.28 9.76
CA GLU A 953 -12.71 33.84 10.67
C GLU A 953 -12.09 35.16 10.13
N GLY A 954 -12.93 36.15 9.88
CA GLY A 954 -12.48 37.56 9.76
C GLY A 954 -12.38 38.19 11.16
N ASP A 955 -11.27 38.87 11.44
CA ASP A 955 -10.95 39.60 12.69
C ASP A 955 -12.19 40.32 13.26
N SER A 956 -12.63 39.87 14.43
CA SER A 956 -13.67 40.53 15.23
C SER A 956 -13.00 41.30 16.36
N ASP A 957 -12.77 42.59 16.14
CA ASP A 957 -12.58 43.57 17.22
C ASP A 957 -13.38 44.84 16.88
N GLU A 958 -14.43 45.06 17.70
CA GLU A 958 -15.23 46.29 17.93
C GLU A 958 -16.13 46.73 16.75
N GLU A 959 -17.48 46.71 16.77
CA GLU A 959 -18.46 47.27 17.72
C GLU A 959 -19.86 46.71 17.39
N GLU A 960 -20.70 46.45 18.40
CA GLU A 960 -22.14 46.27 18.19
C GLU A 960 -22.75 47.60 17.68
N SER A 961 -22.99 47.66 16.38
CA SER A 961 -23.98 48.56 15.78
C SER A 961 -24.82 47.74 14.81
N GLU A 962 -26.08 47.52 15.17
CA GLU A 962 -27.14 47.18 14.23
C GLU A 962 -27.15 48.25 13.12
N GLU A 963 -26.73 47.91 11.90
CA GLU A 963 -27.15 48.57 10.65
C GLU A 963 -26.67 47.76 9.42
N GLU A 964 -27.64 47.10 8.79
CA GLU A 964 -27.88 46.99 7.34
C GLU A 964 -26.71 46.62 6.42
N GLU A 965 -26.64 45.32 6.07
CA GLU A 965 -25.98 44.87 4.85
C GLU A 965 -26.62 45.57 3.64
N SER A 966 -25.80 46.38 2.97
CA SER A 966 -26.08 47.18 1.78
C SER A 966 -26.80 46.42 0.67
N GLU A 967 -28.11 46.55 0.67
CA GLU A 967 -29.01 46.48 -0.47
C GLU A 967 -28.50 47.45 -1.57
N PHE A 968 -27.99 46.90 -2.67
CA PHE A 968 -27.81 47.66 -3.91
C PHE A 968 -29.07 47.45 -4.76
N GLU A 969 -30.08 48.29 -4.51
CA GLU A 969 -31.30 48.35 -5.33
C GLU A 969 -31.58 49.79 -5.80
N ALA A 970 -31.73 49.94 -7.11
CA ALA A 970 -32.58 50.93 -7.79
C ALA A 970 -32.63 50.50 -9.28
N SER A 971 -33.78 50.28 -9.92
CA SER A 971 -35.16 50.64 -9.55
C SER A 971 -36.17 49.91 -10.45
N ASP A 972 -37.23 49.38 -9.82
CA ASP A 972 -38.64 49.20 -10.22
C ASP A 972 -39.03 49.05 -11.71
N ASP A 973 -39.80 48.00 -12.02
CA ASP A 973 -41.27 47.97 -11.84
C ASP A 973 -41.77 46.56 -12.25
N ASP A 974 -42.33 45.80 -11.30
CA ASP A 974 -43.16 44.61 -11.61
C ASP A 974 -44.60 45.10 -11.87
N PRO A 975 -45.34 44.50 -12.81
CA PRO A 975 -46.39 43.63 -12.30
C PRO A 975 -46.66 42.39 -13.16
N SER A 976 -46.84 41.28 -12.44
CA SER A 976 -47.89 40.26 -12.63
C SER A 976 -48.04 39.64 -14.02
N ASP A 977 -47.73 38.36 -14.14
CA ASP A 977 -48.74 37.29 -14.19
C ASP A 977 -48.12 35.98 -14.67
N GLU A 978 -48.60 34.91 -14.05
CA GLU A 978 -48.93 33.62 -14.66
C GLU A 978 -47.84 32.74 -15.32
N GLU A 979 -47.87 31.49 -14.84
CA GLU A 979 -47.56 30.26 -15.57
C GLU A 979 -46.08 30.01 -15.93
N VAL A 980 -45.40 29.38 -14.96
CA VAL A 980 -44.28 28.45 -15.23
C VAL A 980 -44.80 27.22 -15.98
N ALA A 981 -45.12 27.42 -17.26
CA ALA A 981 -45.24 26.37 -18.25
C ALA A 981 -43.85 25.83 -18.54
N SER A 982 -43.68 24.56 -18.21
CA SER A 982 -42.67 23.67 -18.76
C SER A 982 -42.72 23.69 -20.29
N GLU A 983 -41.67 24.21 -20.92
CA GLU A 983 -41.33 23.90 -22.31
C GLU A 983 -39.96 23.22 -22.33
N GLU A 984 -40.04 21.89 -22.40
CA GLU A 984 -39.11 21.07 -23.17
C GLU A 984 -39.06 21.60 -24.61
N GLU A 985 -37.86 21.75 -25.18
CA GLU A 985 -37.59 21.54 -26.61
C GLU A 985 -36.07 21.41 -26.76
N SER A 986 -35.54 20.20 -26.97
CA SER A 986 -35.49 19.46 -28.24
C SER A 986 -34.17 19.71 -28.96
N GLU A 987 -33.28 18.71 -28.92
CA GLU A 987 -32.45 18.41 -30.09
C GLU A 987 -32.87 17.03 -30.59
N GLU A 988 -33.69 17.11 -31.64
CA GLU A 988 -34.15 16.06 -32.53
C GLU A 988 -32.99 15.33 -33.23
N ASP A 989 -33.09 14.01 -33.21
CA ASP A 989 -33.07 13.07 -34.33
C ASP A 989 -32.14 13.26 -35.55
N ASP A 990 -31.46 12.15 -35.89
CA ASP A 990 -31.38 11.70 -37.29
C ASP A 990 -31.41 10.16 -37.41
N TYR A 991 -32.59 9.68 -37.78
CA TYR A 991 -33.00 8.56 -38.64
C TYR A 991 -32.02 7.43 -39.04
N SER A 992 -32.48 6.18 -38.85
CA SER A 992 -32.78 5.28 -39.99
C SER A 992 -33.65 4.07 -39.59
N SER A 993 -34.94 4.20 -39.90
CA SER A 993 -35.93 3.27 -40.48
C SER A 993 -35.74 1.74 -40.46
N ASP A 994 -36.89 1.11 -40.12
CA ASP A 994 -37.58 -0.04 -40.74
C ASP A 994 -37.58 -1.31 -39.87
N GLY A 995 -38.70 -1.93 -39.45
CA GLY A 995 -40.13 -1.75 -39.68
C GLY A 995 -40.80 -3.08 -39.31
N SER A 996 -41.94 -3.04 -38.59
CA SER A 996 -43.09 -3.97 -38.70
C SER A 996 -43.92 -4.02 -37.41
N GLU A 997 -45.23 -4.11 -37.62
CA GLU A 997 -46.37 -3.74 -36.79
C GLU A 997 -46.73 -4.73 -35.67
N GLY A 998 -47.45 -4.22 -34.66
CA GLY A 998 -48.14 -5.03 -33.65
C GLY A 998 -48.95 -4.19 -32.66
N SER A 999 -50.07 -3.62 -33.13
CA SER A 999 -51.09 -2.87 -32.38
C SER A 999 -51.64 -3.60 -31.15
N GLY A 1000 -51.87 -2.89 -30.04
CA GLY A 1000 -52.70 -3.36 -28.91
C GLY A 1000 -52.75 -2.44 -27.68
N SER A 1001 -53.53 -1.35 -27.78
CA SER A 1001 -54.26 -0.57 -26.75
C SER A 1001 -53.89 -0.61 -25.26
N ASP A 1002 -53.66 0.61 -24.73
CA ASP A 1002 -54.16 1.23 -23.48
C ASP A 1002 -54.86 0.36 -22.43
N GLU A 1003 -54.44 0.51 -21.16
CA GLU A 1003 -55.22 1.24 -20.14
C GLU A 1003 -54.44 1.33 -18.82
N GLU A 1004 -54.21 2.57 -18.38
CA GLU A 1004 -53.81 2.90 -17.01
C GLU A 1004 -54.94 2.49 -16.04
N SER A 1005 -54.60 1.74 -15.00
CA SER A 1005 -55.47 1.56 -13.84
C SER A 1005 -54.63 1.72 -12.58
N GLU A 1006 -54.94 2.77 -11.83
CA GLU A 1006 -54.51 3.03 -10.47
C GLU A 1006 -54.63 1.74 -9.63
N GLY A 1007 -53.53 1.33 -9.01
CA GLY A 1007 -53.49 0.13 -8.18
C GLY A 1007 -54.04 0.43 -6.79
N ASP A 1008 -55.14 -0.24 -6.45
CA ASP A 1008 -55.77 -0.22 -5.13
C ASP A 1008 -54.79 -0.64 -4.01
N ASP A 1009 -54.98 -0.05 -2.83
CA ASP A 1009 -54.19 -0.28 -1.61
C ASP A 1009 -54.15 -1.77 -1.20
N TRP A 1010 -53.01 -2.21 -0.67
CA TRP A 1010 -52.68 -3.63 -0.42
C TRP A 1010 -53.71 -4.34 0.48
N ASP A 1011 -54.30 -3.60 1.41
CA ASP A 1011 -55.35 -4.10 2.31
C ASP A 1011 -56.66 -4.48 1.58
N GLU A 1012 -56.94 -3.85 0.43
CA GLU A 1012 -58.12 -4.15 -0.37
C GLU A 1012 -57.92 -5.36 -1.28
N LEU A 1013 -56.70 -5.53 -1.82
CA LEU A 1013 -56.29 -6.72 -2.57
C LEU A 1013 -56.28 -7.98 -1.70
N GLU A 1014 -55.80 -7.88 -0.45
CA GLU A 1014 -55.75 -9.02 0.48
C GLU A 1014 -57.17 -9.44 0.92
N ARG A 1015 -58.07 -8.47 1.10
CA ARG A 1015 -59.50 -8.74 1.39
C ARG A 1015 -60.24 -9.34 0.18
N LYS A 1016 -59.85 -9.00 -1.05
CA LYS A 1016 -60.42 -9.55 -2.30
C LYS A 1016 -59.93 -10.99 -2.53
N ALA A 1017 -58.64 -11.26 -2.29
CA ALA A 1017 -58.05 -12.60 -2.34
C ALA A 1017 -58.67 -13.55 -1.30
N ALA A 1018 -58.83 -13.09 -0.06
CA ALA A 1018 -59.50 -13.87 1.00
C ALA A 1018 -60.97 -14.19 0.66
N ARG A 1019 -61.67 -13.29 -0.05
CA ARG A 1019 -63.04 -13.54 -0.54
C ARG A 1019 -63.08 -14.52 -1.71
N GLU A 1020 -62.12 -14.52 -2.61
CA GLU A 1020 -62.07 -15.48 -3.73
C GLU A 1020 -61.67 -16.89 -3.28
N ASP A 1021 -60.75 -17.01 -2.32
CA ASP A 1021 -60.38 -18.31 -1.73
C ASP A 1021 -61.54 -18.92 -0.92
N SER A 1022 -62.31 -18.09 -0.20
CA SER A 1022 -63.55 -18.53 0.45
C SER A 1022 -64.64 -18.97 -0.54
N ARG A 1023 -64.57 -18.52 -1.81
CA ARG A 1023 -65.58 -18.80 -2.84
C ARG A 1023 -65.22 -20.03 -3.69
N ARG A 1024 -63.93 -20.34 -3.85
CA ARG A 1024 -63.42 -21.54 -4.54
C ARG A 1024 -63.44 -22.82 -3.69
N GLY A 1025 -63.66 -22.73 -2.38
CA GLY A 1025 -63.78 -23.89 -1.49
C GLY A 1025 -65.16 -24.57 -1.44
N ARG A 1026 -66.10 -24.24 -2.33
CA ARG A 1026 -67.47 -24.80 -2.32
C ARG A 1026 -68.07 -25.15 -3.68
N GLU A 1027 -67.25 -25.40 -4.70
CA GLU A 1027 -67.63 -26.11 -5.94
C GLU A 1027 -66.83 -27.39 -6.11
#